data_AF-A0AAJ3QWE0-F1
#
_entry.id   AF-A0AAJ3QWE0-F1
#
_cell.length_a   1.000
_cell.length_b   1.000
_cell.length_c   1.000
_cell.angle_alpha   90.00
_cell.angle_beta   90.00
_cell.angle_gamma   90.00
#
_symmetry.space_group_name_H-M   'P 1'
#
loop_
_entity.id
_entity.type
_entity.pdbx_description
1 polymer ?
#
loop_
_entity_poly.entity_id
_entity_poly.type
_entity_poly.pdbx_seq_one_letter_code
_entity_poly.pdbx_strand_id
1 'polypeptide(L)'
;MIVGWCTVLSIILWGLVIDRGIVARLNRRCDQPFRDGIDFLFSGLLPALAIAGGAATILGAFHGLRWEIVLPIVAASMIWRRRDLVAVLCDLASLLRKITAGTKSGNPLPALAAFACIILGYVSSVLAQFPSGIADVWVFHIPLANSIIEHAGFVSPQIDHPFYGNIPLFFNLLFALVMMVSGHWTGASVMNIAIFFGFLFLLSSCASRWRACGFFLVAALILSIPFFRGSVGEPMTDLARSCFSVAAVLFLWRYLETRRPAELFHGALVLGGAVGGKYTELQMVGLIGLALLPTLLRGRVSLPLFLSCLCAFLAVAGYWYARNLIVLGNPIYPFMFGHPGLTDAWMADYMLELGRAFDPANRHFVTNLATLQGWRDFLHILYEWFLESKPNAFVALALILAGLAVAFRRIAFLAAITAAMFVIWYTVMFNHIRWATPAYLLFFSTGFIGASLVRERLDQWFDRRVLPQIVPLAKIASSPASLIASPVMIGLLAGGIWISHWHRMGGSDIDPVKAKELDVVFGLISVDKYMESHREAYFMYRYIADHDLRAVFQPFDTANTLLSTAYNDGRDGGWQLPRHVLPAPGSDIDAFIRDNRIGYFIVPPDADGAFLAERIGADKIVMANSVIAHMMPRSSLILTDRFGWKLYRFDADRAS
;
A
#
# COMPACT_ATOMS: atom_id res chain seq x y z
N MET A 1 -2.97 17.60 -1.18
CA MET A 1 -2.47 16.89 0.02
C MET A 1 -3.33 17.11 1.28
N ILE A 2 -3.42 18.34 1.82
CA ILE A 2 -4.16 18.63 3.08
C ILE A 2 -5.62 18.16 3.01
N VAL A 3 -6.34 18.52 1.94
CA VAL A 3 -7.72 18.07 1.69
C VAL A 3 -7.82 16.54 1.73
N GLY A 4 -6.86 15.83 1.11
CA GLY A 4 -6.80 14.36 1.14
C GLY A 4 -6.68 13.80 2.57
N TRP A 5 -5.81 14.37 3.41
CA TRP A 5 -5.69 13.97 4.82
C TRP A 5 -6.96 14.24 5.61
N CYS A 6 -7.59 15.40 5.44
CA CYS A 6 -8.86 15.71 6.09
C CYS A 6 -9.95 14.70 5.71
N THR A 7 -10.04 14.33 4.43
CA THR A 7 -10.99 13.33 3.93
C THR A 7 -10.70 11.95 4.52
N VAL A 8 -9.45 11.49 4.50
CA VAL A 8 -9.06 10.19 5.07
C VAL A 8 -9.34 10.12 6.57
N LEU A 9 -9.00 11.16 7.32
CA LEU A 9 -9.29 11.23 8.76
C LEU A 9 -10.80 11.20 9.03
N SER A 10 -11.60 11.84 8.18
CA SER A 10 -13.07 11.81 8.29
C SER A 10 -13.63 10.41 8.01
N ILE A 11 -13.12 9.72 6.99
CA ILE A 11 -13.48 8.33 6.66
C ILE A 11 -13.14 7.39 7.84
N ILE A 12 -11.92 7.53 8.38
CA ILE A 12 -11.46 6.74 9.54
C ILE A 12 -12.33 7.03 10.76
N LEU A 13 -12.59 8.30 11.08
CA LEU A 13 -13.40 8.68 12.23
C LEU A 13 -14.81 8.08 12.13
N TRP A 14 -15.45 8.20 10.97
CA TRP A 14 -16.76 7.59 10.73
C TRP A 14 -16.72 6.07 10.93
N GLY A 15 -15.74 5.39 10.33
CA GLY A 15 -15.58 3.94 10.47
C GLY A 15 -15.35 3.52 11.94
N LEU A 16 -14.54 4.26 12.70
CA LEU A 16 -14.30 4.01 14.13
C LEU A 16 -15.58 4.18 14.96
N VAL A 17 -16.44 5.14 14.63
CA VAL A 17 -17.71 5.38 15.32
C VAL A 17 -18.67 4.21 15.12
N ILE A 18 -18.77 3.71 13.89
CA ILE A 18 -19.58 2.53 13.57
C ILE A 18 -19.01 1.30 14.27
N ASP A 19 -17.70 1.07 14.13
CA ASP A 19 -16.98 -0.07 14.69
C ASP A 19 -17.13 -0.14 16.22
N ARG A 20 -16.98 0.99 16.91
CA ARG A 20 -17.02 1.03 18.39
C ARG A 20 -18.27 0.37 18.94
N GLY A 21 -19.44 0.71 18.41
CA GLY A 21 -20.66 0.13 18.94
C GLY A 21 -20.95 -1.28 18.41
N ILE A 22 -20.30 -1.75 17.33
CA ILE A 22 -20.26 -3.18 16.97
C ILE A 22 -19.41 -3.94 18.00
N VAL A 23 -18.21 -3.46 18.28
CA VAL A 23 -17.29 -4.02 19.27
C VAL A 23 -17.96 -4.09 20.64
N ALA A 24 -18.59 -3.00 21.08
CA ALA A 24 -19.31 -2.94 22.35
C ALA A 24 -20.46 -3.95 22.41
N ARG A 25 -21.12 -4.26 21.29
CA ARG A 25 -22.18 -5.28 21.20
C ARG A 25 -21.63 -6.70 21.22
N LEU A 26 -20.59 -6.97 20.43
CA LEU A 26 -19.99 -8.31 20.32
C LEU A 26 -19.32 -8.76 21.62
N ASN A 27 -18.72 -7.83 22.36
CA ASN A 27 -17.99 -8.13 23.59
C ASN A 27 -18.84 -8.04 24.87
N ARG A 28 -20.17 -7.82 24.82
CA ARG A 28 -21.03 -7.62 26.02
C ARG A 28 -20.93 -8.71 27.08
N ARG A 29 -20.57 -9.94 26.69
CA ARG A 29 -20.47 -11.12 27.58
C ARG A 29 -19.02 -11.55 27.83
N CYS A 30 -18.05 -10.68 27.56
CA CYS A 30 -16.65 -10.97 27.77
C CYS A 30 -16.20 -10.26 29.05
N ASP A 31 -15.95 -11.04 30.11
CA ASP A 31 -15.53 -10.52 31.43
C ASP A 31 -14.13 -9.91 31.42
N GLN A 32 -13.35 -10.16 30.35
CA GLN A 32 -12.03 -9.55 30.21
C GLN A 32 -12.20 -8.07 29.86
N PRO A 33 -11.70 -7.14 30.72
CA PRO A 33 -11.84 -5.71 30.47
C PRO A 33 -11.27 -5.37 29.11
N PHE A 34 -12.05 -4.65 28.30
CA PHE A 34 -11.61 -4.15 27.02
C PHE A 34 -10.25 -3.44 27.22
N ARG A 35 -9.27 -3.75 26.36
CA ARG A 35 -7.95 -3.08 26.44
C ARG A 35 -8.24 -1.59 26.26
N ASP A 36 -7.59 -0.72 27.04
CA ASP A 36 -7.89 0.71 27.14
C ASP A 36 -8.29 1.39 25.82
N GLY A 37 -9.04 2.50 25.85
CA GLY A 37 -9.52 3.19 24.63
C GLY A 37 -8.46 3.49 23.56
N ILE A 38 -7.18 3.55 23.95
CA ILE A 38 -6.03 3.63 23.03
C ILE A 38 -5.87 2.39 22.16
N ASP A 39 -6.07 1.20 22.72
CA ASP A 39 -6.04 -0.06 21.97
C ASP A 39 -7.08 -0.04 20.86
N PHE A 40 -8.31 0.40 21.17
CA PHE A 40 -9.38 0.57 20.18
C PHE A 40 -8.96 1.51 19.06
N LEU A 41 -8.41 2.67 19.40
CA LEU A 41 -7.95 3.64 18.40
C LEU A 41 -6.86 3.06 17.49
N PHE A 42 -5.96 2.25 18.04
CA PHE A 42 -4.81 1.73 17.28
C PHE A 42 -5.19 0.52 16.42
N SER A 43 -5.95 -0.42 16.97
CA SER A 43 -6.40 -1.60 16.22
C SER A 43 -7.58 -1.31 15.31
N GLY A 44 -8.41 -0.31 15.62
CA GLY A 44 -9.65 -0.01 14.91
C GLY A 44 -9.49 0.67 13.54
N LEU A 45 -8.31 1.16 13.18
CA LEU A 45 -8.11 1.93 11.94
C LEU A 45 -8.38 1.09 10.67
N LEU A 46 -7.82 -0.11 10.58
CA LEU A 46 -8.03 -0.97 9.41
C LEU A 46 -9.47 -1.49 9.33
N PRO A 47 -10.08 -1.99 10.42
CA PRO A 47 -11.52 -2.30 10.44
C PRO A 47 -12.41 -1.10 10.07
N ALA A 48 -12.09 0.11 10.54
CA ALA A 48 -12.82 1.32 10.18
C ALA A 48 -12.79 1.59 8.67
N LEU A 49 -11.61 1.47 8.05
CA LEU A 49 -11.47 1.56 6.59
C LEU A 49 -12.19 0.43 5.85
N ALA A 50 -12.18 -0.80 6.41
CA ALA A 50 -12.94 -1.92 5.87
C ALA A 50 -14.46 -1.66 5.89
N ILE A 51 -14.98 -1.09 6.98
CA ILE A 51 -16.40 -0.72 7.11
C ILE A 51 -16.75 0.40 6.12
N ALA A 52 -15.91 1.43 5.99
CA ALA A 52 -16.10 2.51 5.02
C ALA A 52 -16.09 2.00 3.58
N GLY A 53 -15.09 1.20 3.23
CA GLY A 53 -15.03 0.59 1.90
C GLY A 53 -16.21 -0.34 1.65
N GLY A 54 -16.63 -1.17 2.62
CA GLY A 54 -17.80 -2.05 2.48
C GLY A 54 -19.11 -1.28 2.26
N ALA A 55 -19.34 -0.21 3.03
CA ALA A 55 -20.47 0.68 2.83
C ALA A 55 -20.43 1.37 1.45
N ALA A 56 -19.26 1.83 1.04
CA ALA A 56 -19.04 2.41 -0.29
C ALA A 56 -19.25 1.38 -1.41
N THR A 57 -18.91 0.11 -1.20
CA THR A 57 -19.16 -0.98 -2.17
C THR A 57 -20.66 -1.15 -2.37
N ILE A 58 -21.43 -1.14 -1.27
CA ILE A 58 -22.89 -1.22 -1.35
C ILE A 58 -23.44 -0.01 -2.14
N LEU A 59 -23.00 1.20 -1.82
CA LEU A 59 -23.44 2.40 -2.56
C LEU A 59 -23.04 2.36 -4.04
N GLY A 60 -21.79 1.98 -4.34
CA GLY A 60 -21.27 1.88 -5.69
C GLY A 60 -22.00 0.84 -6.54
N ALA A 61 -22.48 -0.25 -5.93
CA ALA A 61 -23.28 -1.27 -6.61
C ALA A 61 -24.64 -0.73 -7.11
N PHE A 62 -25.15 0.35 -6.50
CA PHE A 62 -26.39 1.02 -6.89
C PHE A 62 -26.17 2.41 -7.52
N HIS A 63 -24.95 2.70 -8.00
CA HIS A 63 -24.57 4.01 -8.55
C HIS A 63 -24.84 5.21 -7.60
N GLY A 64 -24.77 4.96 -6.28
CA GLY A 64 -25.00 5.95 -5.23
C GLY A 64 -23.73 6.59 -4.67
N LEU A 65 -22.56 6.36 -5.28
CA LEU A 65 -21.28 6.87 -4.79
C LEU A 65 -21.07 8.32 -5.22
N ARG A 66 -21.94 9.21 -4.74
CA ARG A 66 -21.85 10.66 -4.95
C ARG A 66 -21.86 11.40 -3.63
N TRP A 67 -21.22 12.55 -3.57
CA TRP A 67 -21.11 13.32 -2.33
C TRP A 67 -22.48 13.75 -1.78
N GLU A 68 -23.47 13.96 -2.65
CA GLU A 68 -24.84 14.32 -2.29
C GLU A 68 -25.56 13.21 -1.51
N ILE A 69 -25.12 11.95 -1.66
CA ILE A 69 -25.69 10.78 -0.98
C ILE A 69 -24.81 10.38 0.20
N VAL A 70 -23.49 10.32 -0.02
CA VAL A 70 -22.51 9.88 0.98
C VAL A 70 -22.51 10.81 2.20
N LEU A 71 -22.51 12.13 2.00
CA LEU A 71 -22.41 13.07 3.13
C LEU A 71 -23.64 13.03 4.06
N PRO A 72 -24.89 13.03 3.57
CA PRO A 72 -26.06 12.86 4.45
C PRO A 72 -26.07 11.54 5.22
N ILE A 73 -25.67 10.42 4.60
CA ILE A 73 -25.59 9.12 5.27
C ILE A 73 -24.55 9.18 6.40
N VAL A 74 -23.37 9.73 6.12
CA VAL A 74 -22.30 9.91 7.13
C VAL A 74 -22.78 10.82 8.26
N ALA A 75 -23.39 11.97 7.95
CA ALA A 75 -23.88 12.90 8.96
C ALA A 75 -24.99 12.28 9.83
N ALA A 76 -26.01 11.65 9.22
CA ALA A 76 -27.11 11.01 9.92
C ALA A 76 -26.62 9.88 10.84
N SER A 77 -25.71 9.04 10.35
CA SER A 77 -25.13 7.95 11.15
C SER A 77 -24.26 8.46 12.31
N MET A 78 -23.49 9.54 12.12
CA MET A 78 -22.71 10.17 13.19
C MET A 78 -23.61 10.79 14.27
N ILE A 79 -24.72 11.41 13.87
CA ILE A 79 -25.73 11.95 14.80
C ILE A 79 -26.40 10.81 15.58
N TRP A 80 -26.82 9.76 14.87
CA TRP A 80 -27.42 8.55 15.48
C TRP A 80 -26.46 7.89 16.47
N ARG A 81 -25.16 7.88 16.16
CA ARG A 81 -24.08 7.28 16.97
C ARG A 81 -23.29 8.32 17.76
N ARG A 82 -23.91 9.44 18.14
CA ARG A 82 -23.24 10.54 18.86
C ARG A 82 -22.51 10.09 20.13
N ARG A 83 -23.03 9.07 20.84
CA ARG A 83 -22.40 8.52 22.06
C ARG A 83 -21.08 7.84 21.73
N ASP A 84 -21.04 7.06 20.65
CA ASP A 84 -19.84 6.39 20.18
C ASP A 84 -18.82 7.41 19.65
N LEU A 85 -19.27 8.44 18.93
CA LEU A 85 -18.44 9.58 18.51
C LEU A 85 -17.78 10.28 19.69
N VAL A 86 -18.56 10.70 20.70
CA VAL A 86 -18.00 11.32 21.90
C VAL A 86 -16.99 10.40 22.58
N ALA A 87 -17.26 9.10 22.63
CA ALA A 87 -16.35 8.14 23.23
C ALA A 87 -15.03 7.98 22.44
N VAL A 88 -15.06 7.99 21.10
CA VAL A 88 -13.86 7.99 20.26
C VAL A 88 -13.05 9.28 20.48
N LEU A 89 -13.70 10.44 20.55
CA LEU A 89 -13.05 11.72 20.81
C LEU A 89 -12.44 11.76 22.23
N CYS A 90 -13.13 11.20 23.23
CA CYS A 90 -12.62 11.05 24.59
C CYS A 90 -11.40 10.13 24.65
N ASP A 91 -11.38 9.05 23.88
CA ASP A 91 -10.22 8.15 23.78
C ASP A 91 -9.04 8.86 23.13
N LEU A 92 -9.27 9.70 22.10
CA LEU A 92 -8.22 10.50 21.47
C LEU A 92 -7.66 11.55 22.45
N ALA A 93 -8.52 12.24 23.19
CA ALA A 93 -8.11 13.16 24.25
C ALA A 93 -7.37 12.42 25.38
N SER A 94 -7.76 11.18 25.69
CA SER A 94 -7.07 10.31 26.65
C SER A 94 -5.66 9.96 26.17
N LEU A 95 -5.48 9.62 24.89
CA LEU A 95 -4.17 9.37 24.28
C LEU A 95 -3.25 10.59 24.44
N LEU A 96 -3.71 11.79 24.08
CA LEU A 96 -2.94 13.03 24.22
C LEU A 96 -2.56 13.33 25.68
N ARG A 97 -3.50 13.12 26.60
CA ARG A 97 -3.24 13.25 28.04
C ARG A 97 -2.22 12.23 28.53
N LYS A 98 -2.27 10.98 28.07
CA LYS A 98 -1.26 9.96 28.44
C LYS A 98 0.13 10.29 27.90
N ILE A 99 0.22 10.81 26.68
CA ILE A 99 1.49 11.29 26.12
C ILE A 99 2.05 12.40 27.00
N THR A 100 1.23 13.43 27.29
CA THR A 100 1.63 14.59 28.10
C THR A 100 2.01 14.18 29.54
N ALA A 101 1.22 13.30 30.17
CA ALA A 101 1.47 12.81 31.52
C ALA A 101 2.76 11.97 31.58
N GLY A 102 2.99 11.10 30.58
CA GLY A 102 4.22 10.33 30.48
C GLY A 102 5.46 11.23 30.36
N THR A 103 5.39 12.28 29.54
CA THR A 103 6.48 13.26 29.43
C THR A 103 6.70 14.02 30.74
N LYS A 104 5.62 14.46 31.41
CA LYS A 104 5.71 15.14 32.72
C LYS A 104 6.26 14.23 33.82
N SER A 105 6.02 12.92 33.75
CA SER A 105 6.58 11.94 34.67
C SER A 105 7.99 11.47 34.29
N GLY A 106 8.65 12.12 33.33
CA GLY A 106 10.02 11.80 32.92
C GLY A 106 10.19 10.65 31.91
N ASN A 107 9.09 10.09 31.37
CA ASN A 107 9.15 9.10 30.29
C ASN A 107 8.94 9.78 28.93
N PRO A 108 10.00 10.01 28.13
CA PRO A 108 9.89 10.71 26.85
C PRO A 108 9.30 9.82 25.75
N LEU A 109 9.27 8.49 25.92
CA LEU A 109 9.00 7.54 24.84
C LEU A 109 7.65 7.79 24.13
N PRO A 110 6.52 8.05 24.82
CA PRO A 110 5.26 8.32 24.14
C PRO A 110 5.31 9.58 23.26
N ALA A 111 5.95 10.65 23.73
CA ALA A 111 6.09 11.89 22.97
C ALA A 111 7.05 11.70 21.78
N LEU A 112 8.15 10.99 21.98
CA LEU A 112 9.07 10.65 20.90
C LEU A 112 8.41 9.76 19.84
N ALA A 113 7.62 8.77 20.25
CA ALA A 113 6.91 7.90 19.31
C ALA A 113 5.87 8.70 18.51
N ALA A 114 5.13 9.60 19.17
CA ALA A 114 4.20 10.52 18.50
C ALA A 114 4.93 11.45 17.52
N PHE A 115 6.04 12.05 17.94
CA PHE A 115 6.86 12.92 17.10
C PHE A 115 7.46 12.17 15.90
N ALA A 116 8.00 10.97 16.11
CA ALA A 116 8.49 10.11 15.04
C ALA A 116 7.38 9.73 14.06
N CYS A 117 6.18 9.43 14.56
CA CYS A 117 5.01 9.16 13.73
C CYS A 117 4.62 10.37 12.88
N ILE A 118 4.60 11.58 13.46
CA ILE A 118 4.34 12.83 12.73
C ILE A 118 5.39 13.06 11.65
N ILE A 119 6.68 12.91 11.98
CA ILE A 119 7.77 13.03 11.00
C ILE A 119 7.58 12.03 9.87
N LEU A 120 7.38 10.75 10.18
CA LEU A 120 7.19 9.72 9.16
C LEU A 120 5.99 10.04 8.27
N GLY A 121 4.87 10.48 8.86
CA GLY A 121 3.68 10.88 8.10
C GLY A 121 3.95 12.09 7.20
N TYR A 122 4.70 13.08 7.68
CA TYR A 122 5.15 14.22 6.89
C TYR A 122 6.06 13.78 5.73
N VAL A 123 7.11 13.01 6.00
CA VAL A 123 8.03 12.48 4.98
C VAL A 123 7.25 11.72 3.92
N SER A 124 6.44 10.73 4.31
CA SER A 124 5.62 9.97 3.37
C SER A 124 4.66 10.84 2.57
N SER A 125 4.12 11.91 3.16
CA SER A 125 3.24 12.85 2.45
C SER A 125 3.99 13.72 1.45
N VAL A 126 5.24 14.11 1.73
CA VAL A 126 6.07 14.85 0.76
C VAL A 126 6.47 13.93 -0.39
N LEU A 127 6.95 12.72 -0.08
CA LEU A 127 7.33 11.74 -1.11
C LEU A 127 6.14 11.31 -1.98
N ALA A 128 4.95 11.22 -1.41
CA ALA A 128 3.71 10.95 -2.13
C ALA A 128 3.30 12.04 -3.12
N GLN A 129 3.95 13.21 -3.13
CA GLN A 129 3.73 14.22 -4.17
C GLN A 129 4.49 13.89 -5.45
N PHE A 130 5.48 13.02 -5.39
CA PHE A 130 6.15 12.52 -6.59
C PHE A 130 5.23 11.55 -7.31
N PRO A 131 4.85 11.84 -8.57
CA PRO A 131 4.24 10.85 -9.43
C PRO A 131 5.01 9.53 -9.36
N SER A 132 4.29 8.42 -9.13
CA SER A 132 4.92 7.10 -9.05
C SER A 132 5.63 6.76 -10.36
N GLY A 133 6.82 6.17 -10.25
CA GLY A 133 7.52 5.60 -11.41
C GLY A 133 6.96 4.24 -11.86
N ILE A 134 5.93 3.73 -11.18
CA ILE A 134 5.34 2.42 -11.49
C ILE A 134 4.19 2.58 -12.47
N ALA A 135 4.31 1.94 -13.62
CA ALA A 135 3.32 2.02 -14.69
C ALA A 135 1.92 1.59 -14.25
N ASP A 136 1.79 0.53 -13.43
CA ASP A 136 0.51 0.02 -12.93
C ASP A 136 -0.38 1.11 -12.30
N VAL A 137 0.24 2.07 -11.61
CA VAL A 137 -0.45 3.21 -11.00
C VAL A 137 -1.25 3.98 -12.05
N TRP A 138 -0.60 4.27 -13.17
CA TRP A 138 -1.14 5.10 -14.24
C TRP A 138 -1.91 4.30 -15.27
N VAL A 139 -1.53 3.05 -15.55
CA VAL A 139 -2.21 2.22 -16.54
C VAL A 139 -3.60 1.81 -16.06
N PHE A 140 -3.77 1.51 -14.76
CA PHE A 140 -5.07 1.06 -14.27
C PHE A 140 -5.46 1.51 -12.86
N HIS A 141 -4.56 1.71 -11.89
CA HIS A 141 -5.04 2.01 -10.53
C HIS A 141 -5.78 3.35 -10.41
N ILE A 142 -5.18 4.43 -10.92
CA ILE A 142 -5.81 5.76 -10.96
C ILE A 142 -6.99 5.80 -11.95
N PRO A 143 -6.89 5.26 -13.18
CA PRO A 143 -8.03 5.14 -14.09
C PRO A 143 -9.24 4.41 -13.50
N LEU A 144 -9.03 3.30 -12.80
CA LEU A 144 -10.12 2.57 -12.14
C LEU A 144 -10.80 3.43 -11.07
N ALA A 145 -10.02 4.19 -10.29
CA ALA A 145 -10.57 5.10 -9.29
C ALA A 145 -11.36 6.25 -9.93
N ASN A 146 -10.85 6.86 -11.00
CA ASN A 146 -11.56 7.90 -11.77
C ASN A 146 -12.85 7.37 -12.37
N SER A 147 -12.81 6.18 -12.99
CA SER A 147 -14.00 5.55 -13.56
C SER A 147 -15.08 5.29 -12.50
N ILE A 148 -14.71 4.88 -11.28
CA ILE A 148 -15.65 4.73 -10.17
C ILE A 148 -16.32 6.07 -9.81
N ILE A 149 -15.57 7.17 -9.83
CA ILE A 149 -16.09 8.53 -9.57
C ILE A 149 -17.03 8.97 -10.69
N GLU A 150 -16.58 8.85 -11.95
CA GLU A 150 -17.32 9.27 -13.15
C GLU A 150 -18.68 8.56 -13.27
N HIS A 151 -18.72 7.25 -12.97
CA HIS A 151 -19.94 6.45 -13.05
C HIS A 151 -20.75 6.44 -11.74
N ALA A 152 -20.35 7.23 -10.74
CA ALA A 152 -20.93 7.23 -9.41
C ALA A 152 -21.03 5.83 -8.76
N GLY A 153 -20.16 4.90 -9.16
CA GLY A 153 -20.29 3.48 -8.81
C GLY A 153 -19.61 2.55 -9.81
N PHE A 154 -20.10 1.32 -9.87
CA PHE A 154 -19.44 0.25 -10.63
C PHE A 154 -20.09 0.02 -11.99
N VAL A 155 -19.27 -0.11 -13.03
CA VAL A 155 -19.68 -0.55 -14.36
C VAL A 155 -18.86 -1.76 -14.79
N SER A 156 -19.31 -2.49 -15.82
CA SER A 156 -18.61 -3.68 -16.29
C SER A 156 -18.43 -3.66 -17.82
N PRO A 157 -17.18 -3.62 -18.32
CA PRO A 157 -15.93 -3.49 -17.57
C PRO A 157 -15.76 -2.07 -16.98
N GLN A 158 -14.99 -1.92 -15.90
CA GLN A 158 -14.78 -0.61 -15.26
C GLN A 158 -13.88 0.32 -16.09
N ILE A 159 -12.91 -0.25 -16.80
CA ILE A 159 -12.11 0.44 -17.82
C ILE A 159 -12.08 -0.46 -19.06
N ASP A 160 -11.77 0.10 -20.23
CA ASP A 160 -11.64 -0.66 -21.47
C ASP A 160 -10.35 -1.50 -21.49
N HIS A 161 -10.32 -2.49 -20.61
CA HIS A 161 -9.26 -3.47 -20.50
C HIS A 161 -9.85 -4.81 -20.07
N PRO A 162 -9.63 -5.89 -20.84
CA PRO A 162 -10.30 -7.17 -20.59
C PRO A 162 -9.99 -7.74 -19.21
N PHE A 163 -8.73 -7.63 -18.76
CA PHE A 163 -8.30 -8.07 -17.44
C PHE A 163 -8.63 -7.07 -16.31
N TYR A 164 -7.98 -5.90 -16.30
CA TYR A 164 -8.08 -4.93 -15.19
C TYR A 164 -9.46 -4.31 -15.00
N GLY A 165 -10.33 -4.28 -16.02
CA GLY A 165 -11.69 -3.77 -15.89
C GLY A 165 -12.61 -4.62 -15.02
N ASN A 166 -12.18 -5.81 -14.61
CA ASN A 166 -13.00 -6.78 -13.89
C ASN A 166 -12.36 -7.37 -12.64
N ILE A 167 -11.16 -6.92 -12.23
CA ILE A 167 -10.57 -7.38 -10.97
C ILE A 167 -11.36 -6.83 -9.76
N PRO A 168 -11.22 -7.41 -8.56
CA PRO A 168 -11.77 -6.83 -7.34
C PRO A 168 -11.16 -5.44 -7.08
N LEU A 169 -12.00 -4.43 -6.81
CA LEU A 169 -11.58 -3.01 -6.78
C LEU A 169 -11.67 -2.37 -5.39
N PHE A 170 -11.68 -3.15 -4.30
CA PHE A 170 -11.90 -2.60 -2.95
C PHE A 170 -10.95 -1.44 -2.59
N PHE A 171 -9.65 -1.56 -2.88
CA PHE A 171 -8.70 -0.48 -2.57
C PHE A 171 -8.78 0.68 -3.57
N ASN A 172 -9.07 0.41 -4.86
CA ASN A 172 -9.35 1.46 -5.84
C ASN A 172 -10.61 2.27 -5.48
N LEU A 173 -11.60 1.64 -4.87
CA LEU A 173 -12.77 2.31 -4.30
C LEU A 173 -12.38 3.22 -3.12
N LEU A 174 -11.51 2.76 -2.22
CA LEU A 174 -10.99 3.62 -1.14
C LEU A 174 -10.20 4.81 -1.69
N PHE A 175 -9.45 4.62 -2.79
CA PHE A 175 -8.79 5.71 -3.51
C PHE A 175 -9.82 6.69 -4.10
N ALA A 176 -10.84 6.17 -4.77
CA ALA A 176 -11.92 6.95 -5.36
C ALA A 176 -12.64 7.82 -4.33
N LEU A 177 -12.91 7.32 -3.12
CA LEU A 177 -13.54 8.09 -2.04
C LEU A 177 -12.76 9.36 -1.67
N VAL A 178 -11.42 9.27 -1.63
CA VAL A 178 -10.58 10.43 -1.31
C VAL A 178 -10.42 11.34 -2.51
N MET A 179 -10.17 10.75 -3.67
CA MET A 179 -10.00 11.45 -4.94
C MET A 179 -11.25 12.23 -5.35
N MET A 180 -12.45 11.73 -5.05
CA MET A 180 -13.72 12.44 -5.27
C MET A 180 -13.77 13.79 -4.56
N VAL A 181 -13.11 13.91 -3.39
CA VAL A 181 -13.07 15.16 -2.62
C VAL A 181 -11.83 15.99 -2.95
N SER A 182 -10.68 15.34 -3.14
CA SER A 182 -9.42 16.06 -3.41
C SER A 182 -9.21 16.45 -4.86
N GLY A 183 -9.94 15.86 -5.80
CA GLY A 183 -9.80 16.09 -7.25
C GLY A 183 -8.44 15.69 -7.82
N HIS A 184 -7.64 14.88 -7.11
CA HIS A 184 -6.24 14.64 -7.44
C HIS A 184 -5.77 13.27 -6.94
N TRP A 185 -4.89 12.61 -7.71
CA TRP A 185 -4.33 11.28 -7.43
C TRP A 185 -3.59 11.19 -6.09
N THR A 186 -3.09 12.31 -5.53
CA THR A 186 -2.44 12.33 -4.21
C THR A 186 -3.41 11.95 -3.08
N GLY A 187 -4.73 12.06 -3.30
CA GLY A 187 -5.74 11.52 -2.40
C GLY A 187 -5.61 10.00 -2.22
N ALA A 188 -5.37 9.27 -3.31
CA ALA A 188 -5.13 7.83 -3.26
C ALA A 188 -3.85 7.49 -2.49
N SER A 189 -2.79 8.28 -2.69
CA SER A 189 -1.53 8.15 -1.94
C SER A 189 -1.73 8.31 -0.44
N VAL A 190 -2.47 9.34 -0.02
CA VAL A 190 -2.77 9.56 1.41
C VAL A 190 -3.57 8.40 2.01
N MET A 191 -4.52 7.84 1.26
CA MET A 191 -5.25 6.65 1.70
C MET A 191 -4.29 5.48 1.93
N ASN A 192 -3.34 5.24 1.01
CA ASN A 192 -2.39 4.14 1.15
C ASN A 192 -1.44 4.35 2.36
N ILE A 193 -0.97 5.59 2.57
CA ILE A 193 -0.20 5.96 3.77
C ILE A 193 -1.03 5.64 5.02
N ALA A 194 -2.30 6.04 5.07
CA ALA A 194 -3.15 5.82 6.23
C ALA A 194 -3.40 4.33 6.52
N ILE A 195 -3.56 3.49 5.48
CA ILE A 195 -3.63 2.04 5.62
C ILE A 195 -2.34 1.50 6.24
N PHE A 196 -1.18 1.92 5.73
CA PHE A 196 0.09 1.47 6.27
C PHE A 196 0.30 1.88 7.73
N PHE A 197 0.01 3.13 8.09
CA PHE A 197 0.08 3.59 9.49
C PHE A 197 -0.94 2.86 10.38
N GLY A 198 -2.15 2.59 9.87
CA GLY A 198 -3.14 1.76 10.55
C GLY A 198 -2.59 0.38 10.90
N PHE A 199 -1.81 -0.22 10.00
CA PHE A 199 -1.11 -1.47 10.24
C PHE A 199 0.00 -1.35 11.32
N LEU A 200 0.83 -0.30 11.28
CA LEU A 200 1.87 -0.07 12.31
C LEU A 200 1.25 0.16 13.70
N PHE A 201 0.11 0.85 13.76
CA PHE A 201 -0.63 1.05 15.01
C PHE A 201 -1.25 -0.25 15.52
N LEU A 202 -1.82 -1.08 14.64
CA LEU A 202 -2.27 -2.42 15.01
C LEU A 202 -1.12 -3.25 15.61
N LEU A 203 0.07 -3.25 14.99
CA LEU A 203 1.24 -3.93 15.57
C LEU A 203 1.58 -3.37 16.96
N SER A 204 1.67 -2.05 17.08
CA SER A 204 1.96 -1.40 18.36
C SER A 204 0.92 -1.74 19.43
N SER A 205 -0.35 -1.95 19.06
CA SER A 205 -1.43 -2.37 19.98
C SER A 205 -1.24 -3.80 20.52
N CYS A 206 -0.55 -4.68 19.78
CA CYS A 206 -0.19 -6.02 20.27
C CYS A 206 0.78 -5.96 21.46
N ALA A 207 1.51 -4.86 21.66
CA ALA A 207 2.49 -4.63 22.70
C ALA A 207 2.00 -3.65 23.80
N SER A 208 0.81 -3.90 24.36
CA SER A 208 0.10 -2.94 25.24
C SER A 208 0.91 -2.30 26.37
N ARG A 209 1.87 -3.01 26.98
CA ARG A 209 2.70 -2.50 28.10
C ARG A 209 3.83 -1.56 27.67
N TRP A 210 4.27 -1.64 26.41
CA TRP A 210 5.45 -0.91 25.93
C TRP A 210 5.23 -0.28 24.55
N ARG A 211 3.96 0.03 24.20
CA ARG A 211 3.52 0.50 22.88
C ARG A 211 4.45 1.53 22.23
N ALA A 212 4.90 2.53 22.98
CA ALA A 212 5.78 3.59 22.48
C ALA A 212 7.16 3.05 22.05
N CYS A 213 7.78 2.21 22.87
CA CYS A 213 9.04 1.55 22.52
C CYS A 213 8.82 0.48 21.42
N GLY A 214 7.68 -0.21 21.47
CA GLY A 214 7.26 -1.15 20.43
C GLY A 214 7.15 -0.49 19.06
N PHE A 215 6.59 0.73 18.99
CA PHE A 215 6.51 1.49 17.75
C PHE A 215 7.88 1.71 17.10
N PHE A 216 8.91 2.05 17.89
CA PHE A 216 10.27 2.20 17.35
C PHE A 216 10.83 0.88 16.82
N LEU A 217 10.57 -0.24 17.50
CA LEU A 217 10.98 -1.54 16.99
C LEU A 217 10.25 -1.89 15.68
N VAL A 218 8.94 -1.66 15.61
CA VAL A 218 8.16 -1.85 14.38
C VAL A 218 8.71 -1.00 13.25
N ALA A 219 8.96 0.28 13.51
CA ALA A 219 9.57 1.20 12.54
C ALA A 219 10.95 0.70 12.09
N ALA A 220 11.83 0.31 13.02
CA ALA A 220 13.16 -0.20 12.70
C ALA A 220 13.12 -1.50 11.88
N LEU A 221 12.18 -2.41 12.16
CA LEU A 221 12.04 -3.67 11.44
C LEU A 221 11.46 -3.49 10.03
N ILE A 222 10.42 -2.65 9.89
CA ILE A 222 9.65 -2.54 8.64
C ILE A 222 10.12 -1.38 7.77
N LEU A 223 10.25 -0.16 8.32
CA LEU A 223 10.61 1.04 7.56
C LEU A 223 12.09 1.10 7.16
N SER A 224 12.92 0.17 7.64
CA SER A 224 14.32 0.07 7.19
C SER A 224 14.49 -0.54 5.82
N ILE A 225 13.43 -1.18 5.28
CA ILE A 225 13.48 -1.88 4.01
C ILE A 225 13.20 -0.88 2.88
N PRO A 226 14.07 -0.81 1.85
CA PRO A 226 13.90 0.13 0.74
C PRO A 226 12.52 0.08 0.09
N PHE A 227 11.95 -1.13 -0.05
CA PHE A 227 10.61 -1.35 -0.58
C PHE A 227 9.53 -0.53 0.17
N PHE A 228 9.58 -0.47 1.50
CA PHE A 228 8.60 0.30 2.29
C PHE A 228 8.97 1.78 2.44
N ARG A 229 10.15 2.24 2.00
CA ARG A 229 10.51 3.66 2.09
C ARG A 229 9.94 4.48 0.93
N GLY A 230 10.01 3.94 -0.29
CA GLY A 230 9.50 4.61 -1.49
C GLY A 230 8.03 4.31 -1.81
N SER A 231 7.52 3.14 -1.42
CA SER A 231 6.21 2.66 -1.92
C SER A 231 5.01 2.90 -1.00
N VAL A 232 5.19 3.47 0.21
CA VAL A 232 4.07 3.65 1.15
C VAL A 232 3.01 4.63 0.63
N GLY A 233 3.45 5.67 -0.09
CA GLY A 233 2.56 6.63 -0.74
C GLY A 233 2.20 6.29 -2.18
N GLU A 234 2.76 5.23 -2.76
CA GLU A 234 2.42 4.87 -4.14
C GLU A 234 0.98 4.34 -4.17
N PRO A 235 0.08 4.88 -5.01
CA PRO A 235 -1.33 4.48 -5.01
C PRO A 235 -1.52 3.14 -5.75
N MET A 236 -0.88 2.10 -5.22
CA MET A 236 -1.00 0.71 -5.63
C MET A 236 -1.73 -0.10 -4.56
N THR A 237 -2.37 -1.19 -4.97
CA THR A 237 -3.11 -2.04 -4.03
C THR A 237 -2.25 -3.06 -3.31
N ASP A 238 -0.99 -3.30 -3.74
CA ASP A 238 -0.16 -4.37 -3.18
C ASP A 238 0.22 -4.18 -1.72
N LEU A 239 0.56 -2.95 -1.30
CA LEU A 239 0.84 -2.67 0.10
C LEU A 239 -0.45 -2.75 0.93
N ALA A 240 -1.51 -2.09 0.48
CA ALA A 240 -2.79 -2.02 1.17
C ALA A 240 -3.38 -3.42 1.42
N ARG A 241 -3.43 -4.27 0.38
CA ARG A 241 -3.91 -5.66 0.51
C ARG A 241 -3.06 -6.46 1.49
N SER A 242 -1.73 -6.27 1.46
CA SER A 242 -0.81 -7.00 2.33
C SER A 242 -1.00 -6.59 3.79
N CYS A 243 -1.16 -5.29 4.05
CA CYS A 243 -1.48 -4.78 5.39
C CYS A 243 -2.79 -5.37 5.92
N PHE A 244 -3.85 -5.43 5.09
CA PHE A 244 -5.13 -6.00 5.46
C PHE A 244 -5.07 -7.51 5.71
N SER A 245 -4.36 -8.26 4.85
CA SER A 245 -4.16 -9.71 5.01
C SER A 245 -3.38 -10.07 6.27
N VAL A 246 -2.27 -9.39 6.51
CA VAL A 246 -1.47 -9.62 7.73
C VAL A 246 -2.25 -9.17 8.96
N ALA A 247 -2.99 -8.06 8.88
CA ALA A 247 -3.90 -7.66 9.95
C ALA A 247 -4.94 -8.74 10.29
N ALA A 248 -5.50 -9.43 9.29
CA ALA A 248 -6.44 -10.53 9.52
C ALA A 248 -5.81 -11.65 10.36
N VAL A 249 -4.57 -12.03 10.06
CA VAL A 249 -3.80 -13.03 10.81
C VAL A 249 -3.51 -12.54 12.23
N LEU A 250 -3.15 -11.27 12.40
CA LEU A 250 -2.88 -10.66 13.71
C LEU A 250 -4.14 -10.61 14.58
N PHE A 251 -5.29 -10.28 13.99
CA PHE A 251 -6.57 -10.31 14.66
C PHE A 251 -6.99 -11.74 15.05
N LEU A 252 -6.74 -12.72 14.19
CA LEU A 252 -6.95 -14.13 14.55
C LEU A 252 -6.05 -14.54 15.73
N TRP A 253 -4.78 -14.17 15.71
CA TRP A 253 -3.87 -14.39 16.83
C TRP A 253 -4.39 -13.72 18.12
N ARG A 254 -4.81 -12.45 18.07
CA ARG A 254 -5.42 -11.74 19.19
C ARG A 254 -6.69 -12.42 19.69
N TYR A 255 -7.52 -12.95 18.80
CA TYR A 255 -8.71 -13.74 19.15
C TYR A 255 -8.32 -15.04 19.87
N LEU A 256 -7.30 -15.75 19.41
CA LEU A 256 -6.84 -16.99 20.06
C LEU A 256 -6.30 -16.72 21.47
N GLU A 257 -5.65 -15.58 21.67
CA GLU A 257 -5.09 -15.11 22.96
C GLU A 257 -6.17 -14.60 23.93
N THR A 258 -7.10 -13.78 23.45
CA THR A 258 -8.05 -13.04 24.31
C THR A 258 -9.46 -13.61 24.32
N ARG A 259 -9.81 -14.43 23.32
CA ARG A 259 -11.16 -14.96 23.07
C ARG A 259 -12.24 -13.89 22.86
N ARG A 260 -11.85 -12.66 22.56
CA ARG A 260 -12.79 -11.55 22.31
C ARG A 260 -13.43 -11.66 20.93
N PRO A 261 -14.76 -11.80 20.84
CA PRO A 261 -15.46 -11.92 19.56
C PRO A 261 -15.14 -10.81 18.55
N ALA A 262 -14.95 -9.57 19.03
CA ALA A 262 -14.61 -8.43 18.17
C ALA A 262 -13.32 -8.63 17.36
N GLU A 263 -12.32 -9.32 17.91
CA GLU A 263 -11.05 -9.56 17.22
C GLU A 263 -11.26 -10.45 15.99
N LEU A 264 -12.07 -11.50 16.12
CA LEU A 264 -12.40 -12.38 14.99
C LEU A 264 -13.23 -11.65 13.93
N PHE A 265 -14.15 -10.78 14.36
CA PHE A 265 -14.94 -9.94 13.48
C PHE A 265 -14.09 -8.92 12.71
N HIS A 266 -13.15 -8.25 13.40
CA HIS A 266 -12.17 -7.36 12.77
C HIS A 266 -11.30 -8.11 11.77
N GLY A 267 -10.83 -9.30 12.13
CA GLY A 267 -10.10 -10.19 11.22
C GLY A 267 -10.90 -10.50 9.95
N ALA A 268 -12.20 -10.78 10.07
CA ALA A 268 -13.07 -11.05 8.93
C ALA A 268 -13.29 -9.82 8.03
N LEU A 269 -13.45 -8.62 8.61
CA LEU A 269 -13.58 -7.36 7.86
C LEU A 269 -12.33 -7.08 7.01
N VAL A 270 -11.15 -7.11 7.63
CA VAL A 270 -9.91 -6.79 6.92
C VAL A 270 -9.52 -7.91 5.94
N LEU A 271 -9.82 -9.17 6.25
CA LEU A 271 -9.68 -10.26 5.28
C LEU A 271 -10.59 -10.05 4.06
N GLY A 272 -11.83 -9.62 4.28
CA GLY A 272 -12.75 -9.25 3.21
C GLY A 272 -12.20 -8.12 2.34
N GLY A 273 -11.59 -7.10 2.95
CA GLY A 273 -10.94 -6.01 2.21
C GLY A 273 -9.74 -6.46 1.39
N ALA A 274 -8.89 -7.33 1.95
CA ALA A 274 -7.74 -7.89 1.23
C ALA A 274 -8.16 -8.68 -0.01
N VAL A 275 -9.11 -9.60 0.17
CA VAL A 275 -9.65 -10.48 -0.87
C VAL A 275 -10.48 -9.70 -1.89
N GLY A 276 -11.23 -8.70 -1.44
CA GLY A 276 -11.93 -7.75 -2.30
C GLY A 276 -11.01 -6.78 -3.05
N GLY A 277 -9.71 -6.77 -2.74
CA GLY A 277 -8.70 -5.97 -3.45
C GLY A 277 -7.86 -6.76 -4.44
N LYS A 278 -7.66 -8.07 -4.24
CA LYS A 278 -6.93 -8.95 -5.17
C LYS A 278 -7.19 -10.43 -4.88
N TYR A 279 -7.34 -11.24 -5.92
CA TYR A 279 -7.54 -12.71 -5.79
C TYR A 279 -6.36 -13.43 -5.14
N THR A 280 -5.16 -12.86 -5.27
CA THR A 280 -3.95 -13.35 -4.63
C THR A 280 -3.96 -13.17 -3.10
N GLU A 281 -5.10 -13.00 -2.46
CA GLU A 281 -5.26 -13.07 -1.01
C GLU A 281 -6.22 -14.20 -0.59
N LEU A 282 -6.77 -14.96 -1.55
CA LEU A 282 -7.58 -16.15 -1.25
C LEU A 282 -6.79 -17.22 -0.49
N GLN A 283 -5.47 -17.29 -0.68
CA GLN A 283 -4.64 -18.17 0.14
C GLN A 283 -4.68 -17.81 1.62
N MET A 284 -4.84 -16.52 1.99
CA MET A 284 -4.99 -16.12 3.38
C MET A 284 -6.33 -16.59 3.96
N VAL A 285 -7.40 -16.62 3.16
CA VAL A 285 -8.67 -17.24 3.57
C VAL A 285 -8.47 -18.72 3.87
N GLY A 286 -7.74 -19.44 3.02
CA GLY A 286 -7.39 -20.84 3.23
C GLY A 286 -6.59 -21.05 4.53
N LEU A 287 -5.53 -20.29 4.74
CA LEU A 287 -4.67 -20.39 5.92
C LEU A 287 -5.42 -20.04 7.22
N ILE A 288 -6.21 -18.96 7.23
CA ILE A 288 -7.03 -18.56 8.38
C ILE A 288 -8.13 -19.60 8.65
N GLY A 289 -8.78 -20.11 7.61
CA GLY A 289 -9.80 -21.17 7.72
C GLY A 289 -9.23 -22.44 8.34
N LEU A 290 -8.09 -22.91 7.85
CA LEU A 290 -7.38 -24.07 8.41
C LEU A 290 -6.99 -23.85 9.88
N ALA A 291 -6.50 -22.66 10.22
CA ALA A 291 -6.14 -22.34 11.60
C ALA A 291 -7.35 -22.21 12.54
N LEU A 292 -8.49 -21.76 12.02
CA LEU A 292 -9.72 -21.59 12.80
C LEU A 292 -10.48 -22.92 12.97
N LEU A 293 -10.29 -23.88 12.05
CA LEU A 293 -11.00 -25.17 12.02
C LEU A 293 -10.98 -25.93 13.37
N PRO A 294 -9.85 -26.10 14.09
CA PRO A 294 -9.85 -26.76 15.39
C PRO A 294 -10.70 -26.02 16.44
N THR A 295 -10.80 -24.68 16.34
CA THR A 295 -11.60 -23.87 17.25
C THR A 295 -13.09 -23.99 16.94
N LEU A 296 -13.45 -24.10 15.66
CA LEU A 296 -14.82 -24.37 15.20
C LEU A 296 -15.29 -25.76 15.61
N LEU A 297 -14.49 -26.80 15.33
CA LEU A 297 -14.82 -28.20 15.66
C LEU A 297 -14.97 -28.43 17.16
N ARG A 298 -14.27 -27.66 18.00
CA ARG A 298 -14.41 -27.70 19.47
C ARG A 298 -15.57 -26.84 20.00
N GLY A 299 -16.41 -26.27 19.14
CA GLY A 299 -17.55 -25.43 19.53
C GLY A 299 -17.16 -24.12 20.24
N ARG A 300 -15.91 -23.66 20.08
CA ARG A 300 -15.40 -22.46 20.78
C ARG A 300 -15.75 -21.15 20.07
N VAL A 301 -16.23 -21.23 18.83
CA VAL A 301 -16.87 -20.11 18.11
C VAL A 301 -18.36 -20.40 18.06
N SER A 302 -19.18 -19.49 18.58
CA SER A 302 -20.63 -19.65 18.51
C SER A 302 -21.13 -19.44 17.08
N LEU A 303 -22.21 -20.12 16.68
CA LEU A 303 -22.82 -19.93 15.35
C LEU A 303 -23.16 -18.46 15.06
N PRO A 304 -23.75 -17.67 15.99
CA PRO A 304 -23.99 -16.25 15.76
C PRO A 304 -22.72 -15.45 15.47
N LEU A 305 -21.61 -15.76 16.15
CA LEU A 305 -20.33 -15.09 15.89
C LEU A 305 -19.79 -15.48 14.51
N PHE A 306 -19.80 -16.77 14.16
CA PHE A 306 -19.39 -17.24 12.85
C PHE A 306 -20.18 -16.57 11.73
N LEU A 307 -21.51 -16.53 11.84
CA LEU A 307 -22.38 -15.85 10.87
C LEU A 307 -22.10 -14.35 10.81
N SER A 308 -21.86 -13.69 11.95
CA SER A 308 -21.49 -12.27 11.97
C SER A 308 -20.17 -12.01 11.23
N CYS A 309 -19.17 -12.86 11.42
CA CYS A 309 -17.89 -12.78 10.71
C CYS A 309 -18.06 -13.07 9.21
N LEU A 310 -18.86 -14.07 8.84
CA LEU A 310 -19.16 -14.38 7.45
C LEU A 310 -19.86 -13.21 6.75
N CYS A 311 -20.89 -12.63 7.39
CA CYS A 311 -21.56 -11.43 6.87
C CYS A 311 -20.60 -10.24 6.73
N ALA A 312 -19.70 -10.02 7.71
CA ALA A 312 -18.71 -8.95 7.64
C ALA A 312 -17.73 -9.14 6.47
N PHE A 313 -17.23 -10.36 6.30
CA PHE A 313 -16.37 -10.72 5.17
C PHE A 313 -17.10 -10.51 3.83
N LEU A 314 -18.33 -11.03 3.70
CA LEU A 314 -19.12 -10.93 2.47
C LEU A 314 -19.58 -9.50 2.16
N ALA A 315 -19.83 -8.66 3.17
CA ALA A 315 -20.19 -7.26 2.96
C ALA A 315 -19.06 -6.46 2.27
N VAL A 316 -17.81 -6.90 2.44
CA VAL A 316 -16.63 -6.24 1.86
C VAL A 316 -16.18 -6.93 0.56
N ALA A 317 -16.09 -8.26 0.56
CA ALA A 317 -15.60 -9.03 -0.58
C ALA A 317 -16.70 -9.48 -1.54
N GLY A 318 -17.89 -9.81 -1.02
CA GLY A 318 -18.90 -10.61 -1.72
C GLY A 318 -19.39 -10.00 -3.03
N TYR A 319 -19.52 -8.66 -3.10
CA TYR A 319 -19.93 -7.97 -4.32
C TYR A 319 -19.03 -8.31 -5.51
N TRP A 320 -17.71 -8.28 -5.35
CA TRP A 320 -16.76 -8.47 -6.46
C TRP A 320 -16.88 -9.87 -7.08
N TYR A 321 -17.02 -10.87 -6.23
CA TYR A 321 -17.12 -12.28 -6.64
C TYR A 321 -18.50 -12.57 -7.23
N ALA A 322 -19.56 -12.01 -6.62
CA ALA A 322 -20.92 -12.14 -7.14
C ALA A 322 -21.07 -11.45 -8.50
N ARG A 323 -20.57 -10.22 -8.64
CA ARG A 323 -20.54 -9.47 -9.92
C ARG A 323 -19.88 -10.31 -11.00
N ASN A 324 -18.69 -10.84 -10.75
CA ASN A 324 -17.96 -11.57 -11.77
C ASN A 324 -18.60 -12.95 -12.05
N LEU A 325 -19.17 -13.61 -11.05
CA LEU A 325 -19.98 -14.81 -11.29
C LEU A 325 -21.18 -14.54 -12.21
N ILE A 326 -21.91 -13.44 -11.96
CA ILE A 326 -23.12 -13.08 -12.70
C ILE A 326 -22.79 -12.58 -14.11
N VAL A 327 -21.81 -11.68 -14.23
CA VAL A 327 -21.49 -10.99 -15.50
C VAL A 327 -20.56 -11.82 -16.38
N LEU A 328 -19.62 -12.54 -15.77
CA LEU A 328 -18.53 -13.22 -16.48
C LEU A 328 -18.62 -14.76 -16.39
N GLY A 329 -19.60 -15.29 -15.62
CA GLY A 329 -19.69 -16.73 -15.34
C GLY A 329 -18.55 -17.25 -14.44
N ASN A 330 -17.72 -16.35 -13.88
CA ASN A 330 -16.46 -16.70 -13.25
C ASN A 330 -16.20 -15.82 -12.01
N PRO A 331 -16.32 -16.36 -10.78
CA PRO A 331 -16.17 -15.56 -9.56
C PRO A 331 -14.73 -15.09 -9.31
N ILE A 332 -13.73 -15.72 -9.94
CA ILE A 332 -12.31 -15.38 -9.78
C ILE A 332 -11.63 -15.12 -11.13
N TYR A 333 -12.30 -14.31 -11.94
CA TYR A 333 -11.84 -13.94 -13.27
C TYR A 333 -10.39 -13.40 -13.30
N PRO A 334 -9.53 -13.84 -14.23
CA PRO A 334 -9.74 -14.86 -15.28
C PRO A 334 -9.25 -16.27 -14.88
N PHE A 335 -8.85 -16.51 -13.63
CA PHE A 335 -7.95 -17.63 -13.28
C PHE A 335 -8.59 -19.04 -13.34
N MET A 336 -9.92 -19.18 -13.28
CA MET A 336 -10.61 -20.48 -13.35
C MET A 336 -11.84 -20.41 -14.27
N PHE A 337 -12.20 -21.48 -14.97
CA PHE A 337 -13.47 -21.65 -15.72
C PHE A 337 -13.61 -21.11 -17.16
N GLY A 338 -12.54 -20.70 -17.85
CA GLY A 338 -12.65 -20.16 -19.22
C GLY A 338 -13.48 -18.87 -19.26
N HIS A 339 -13.63 -18.21 -20.41
CA HIS A 339 -14.37 -16.95 -20.44
C HIS A 339 -15.01 -16.56 -21.80
N PRO A 340 -16.28 -16.09 -21.81
CA PRO A 340 -16.89 -15.44 -22.98
C PRO A 340 -16.25 -14.07 -23.22
N GLY A 341 -15.19 -14.02 -24.03
CA GLY A 341 -14.51 -12.77 -24.42
C GLY A 341 -12.99 -12.82 -24.33
N LEU A 342 -12.41 -13.90 -23.80
CA LEU A 342 -11.00 -14.21 -23.93
C LEU A 342 -10.87 -15.49 -24.75
N THR A 343 -9.95 -15.50 -25.71
CA THR A 343 -9.69 -16.71 -26.49
C THR A 343 -8.92 -17.73 -25.65
N ASP A 344 -9.09 -19.03 -25.93
CA ASP A 344 -8.32 -20.08 -25.26
C ASP A 344 -6.81 -19.88 -25.44
N ALA A 345 -6.39 -19.38 -26.61
CA ALA A 345 -5.00 -19.02 -26.89
C ALA A 345 -4.51 -17.92 -25.93
N TRP A 346 -5.27 -16.83 -25.77
CA TRP A 346 -4.92 -15.76 -24.84
C TRP A 346 -4.82 -16.28 -23.41
N MET A 347 -5.76 -17.14 -22.99
CA MET A 347 -5.74 -17.74 -21.66
C MET A 347 -4.52 -18.65 -21.45
N ALA A 348 -4.14 -19.44 -22.46
CA ALA A 348 -2.95 -20.28 -22.41
C ALA A 348 -1.67 -19.45 -22.28
N ASP A 349 -1.52 -18.40 -23.09
CA ASP A 349 -0.38 -17.48 -23.03
C ASP A 349 -0.33 -16.77 -21.67
N TYR A 350 -1.47 -16.30 -21.18
CA TYR A 350 -1.57 -15.63 -19.88
C TYR A 350 -1.21 -16.56 -18.72
N MET A 351 -1.64 -17.83 -18.75
CA MET A 351 -1.27 -18.82 -17.73
C MET A 351 0.22 -19.18 -17.78
N LEU A 352 0.83 -19.19 -18.98
CA LEU A 352 2.27 -19.36 -19.14
C LEU A 352 3.04 -18.18 -18.52
N GLU A 353 2.61 -16.95 -18.77
CA GLU A 353 3.21 -15.74 -18.20
C GLU A 353 3.04 -15.67 -16.68
N LEU A 354 1.87 -16.01 -16.15
CA LEU A 354 1.61 -16.08 -14.72
C LEU A 354 2.41 -17.15 -13.98
N GLY A 355 2.82 -18.20 -14.67
CA GLY A 355 3.61 -19.29 -14.09
C GLY A 355 5.11 -19.03 -14.10
N ARG A 356 5.57 -17.89 -14.64
CA ARG A 356 6.99 -17.58 -14.85
C ARG A 356 7.39 -16.30 -14.14
N ALA A 357 8.65 -16.24 -13.74
CA ALA A 357 9.26 -15.01 -13.25
C ALA A 357 9.16 -13.90 -14.32
N PHE A 358 8.71 -12.71 -13.92
CA PHE A 358 8.62 -11.56 -14.81
C PHE A 358 9.99 -11.15 -15.33
N ASP A 359 11.00 -11.21 -14.46
CA ASP A 359 12.38 -11.01 -14.86
C ASP A 359 12.90 -12.28 -15.56
N PRO A 360 13.28 -12.21 -16.85
CA PRO A 360 13.83 -13.35 -17.58
C PRO A 360 15.02 -13.99 -16.89
N ALA A 361 15.84 -13.20 -16.17
CA ALA A 361 16.99 -13.70 -15.43
C ALA A 361 16.59 -14.70 -14.34
N ASN A 362 15.37 -14.64 -13.82
CA ASN A 362 14.89 -15.50 -12.74
C ASN A 362 14.11 -16.73 -13.23
N ARG A 363 13.89 -16.88 -14.55
CA ARG A 363 13.12 -18.00 -15.11
C ARG A 363 13.82 -19.36 -15.01
N HIS A 364 15.09 -19.38 -14.61
CA HIS A 364 15.87 -20.62 -14.43
C HIS A 364 15.62 -21.32 -13.08
N PHE A 365 15.01 -20.65 -12.10
CA PHE A 365 14.72 -21.25 -10.79
C PHE A 365 13.56 -22.25 -10.85
N VAL A 366 13.71 -23.38 -10.16
CA VAL A 366 12.69 -24.43 -10.12
C VAL A 366 11.75 -24.20 -8.93
N THR A 367 10.46 -23.98 -9.19
CA THR A 367 9.44 -23.74 -8.15
C THR A 367 8.85 -25.02 -7.55
N ASN A 368 9.15 -26.19 -8.12
CA ASN A 368 8.63 -27.47 -7.64
C ASN A 368 9.35 -27.99 -6.39
N LEU A 369 8.75 -27.75 -5.21
CA LEU A 369 9.23 -28.23 -3.91
C LEU A 369 9.10 -29.75 -3.68
N ALA A 370 8.61 -30.52 -4.65
CA ALA A 370 8.76 -31.99 -4.61
C ALA A 370 10.18 -32.45 -4.99
N THR A 371 11.02 -31.55 -5.52
CA THR A 371 12.39 -31.85 -5.96
C THR A 371 13.43 -31.25 -5.01
N LEU A 372 14.61 -31.89 -4.91
CA LEU A 372 15.73 -31.32 -4.14
C LEU A 372 16.19 -29.98 -4.73
N GLN A 373 16.18 -29.86 -6.06
CA GLN A 373 16.53 -28.62 -6.75
C GLN A 373 15.59 -27.49 -6.35
N GLY A 374 14.27 -27.72 -6.35
CA GLY A 374 13.31 -26.69 -5.96
C GLY A 374 13.48 -26.22 -4.51
N TRP A 375 13.84 -27.11 -3.57
CA TRP A 375 14.19 -26.69 -2.21
C TRP A 375 15.48 -25.88 -2.14
N ARG A 376 16.50 -26.24 -2.93
CA ARG A 376 17.76 -25.46 -3.01
C ARG A 376 17.50 -24.07 -3.55
N ASP A 377 16.75 -23.96 -4.65
CA ASP A 377 16.42 -22.68 -5.28
C ASP A 377 15.55 -21.83 -4.35
N PHE A 378 14.56 -22.42 -3.68
CA PHE A 378 13.77 -21.73 -2.66
C PHE A 378 14.63 -21.14 -1.55
N LEU A 379 15.54 -21.92 -0.98
CA LEU A 379 16.41 -21.46 0.11
C LEU A 379 17.42 -20.42 -0.38
N HIS A 380 17.93 -20.56 -1.61
CA HIS A 380 18.81 -19.58 -2.23
C HIS A 380 18.09 -18.24 -2.40
N ILE A 381 16.91 -18.24 -3.02
CA ILE A 381 16.06 -17.05 -3.17
C ILE A 381 15.68 -16.46 -1.82
N LEU A 382 15.27 -17.29 -0.85
CA LEU A 382 14.93 -16.80 0.49
C LEU A 382 16.14 -16.12 1.14
N TYR A 383 17.33 -16.67 0.99
CA TYR A 383 18.55 -16.06 1.48
C TYR A 383 18.87 -14.77 0.72
N GLU A 384 19.12 -14.84 -0.58
CA GLU A 384 19.57 -13.72 -1.42
C GLU A 384 18.56 -12.56 -1.39
N TRP A 385 17.28 -12.87 -1.56
CA TRP A 385 16.26 -11.83 -1.70
C TRP A 385 15.72 -11.36 -0.37
N PHE A 386 15.81 -12.11 0.73
CA PHE A 386 15.13 -11.73 1.99
C PHE A 386 16.07 -11.55 3.18
N LEU A 387 17.19 -12.26 3.23
CA LEU A 387 18.13 -12.22 4.35
C LEU A 387 19.40 -11.46 4.00
N GLU A 388 19.99 -11.75 2.84
CA GLU A 388 21.23 -11.14 2.37
C GLU A 388 21.06 -9.63 2.27
N SER A 389 22.04 -8.91 2.82
CA SER A 389 22.05 -7.44 2.89
C SER A 389 20.92 -6.79 3.71
N LYS A 390 20.15 -7.56 4.51
CA LYS A 390 19.02 -7.08 5.32
C LYS A 390 19.22 -7.38 6.81
N PRO A 391 19.97 -6.55 7.56
CA PRO A 391 20.28 -6.81 8.97
C PRO A 391 19.02 -6.89 9.85
N ASN A 392 17.98 -6.11 9.51
CA ASN A 392 16.68 -6.17 10.16
C ASN A 392 15.97 -7.52 10.00
N ALA A 393 16.18 -8.23 8.87
CA ALA A 393 15.60 -9.56 8.66
C ALA A 393 16.24 -10.60 9.59
N PHE A 394 17.56 -10.54 9.80
CA PHE A 394 18.24 -11.37 10.79
C PHE A 394 17.80 -11.06 12.22
N VAL A 395 17.63 -9.77 12.56
CA VAL A 395 17.08 -9.37 13.87
C VAL A 395 15.67 -9.94 14.05
N ALA A 396 14.79 -9.81 13.05
CA ALA A 396 13.45 -10.38 13.11
C ALA A 396 13.49 -11.90 13.29
N LEU A 397 14.34 -12.62 12.54
CA LEU A 397 14.52 -14.07 12.69
C LEU A 397 14.94 -14.45 14.11
N ALA A 398 15.93 -13.76 14.67
CA ALA A 398 16.39 -14.00 16.03
C ALA A 398 15.27 -13.76 17.07
N LEU A 399 14.45 -12.73 16.87
CA LEU A 399 13.29 -12.44 17.73
C LEU A 399 12.18 -13.49 17.59
N ILE A 400 11.95 -14.04 16.39
CA ILE A 400 11.02 -15.16 16.18
C ILE A 400 11.51 -16.39 16.94
N LEU A 401 12.79 -16.74 16.80
CA LEU A 401 13.40 -17.89 17.48
C LEU A 401 13.37 -17.73 19.01
N ALA A 402 13.69 -16.54 19.52
CA ALA A 402 13.59 -16.24 20.95
C ALA A 402 12.14 -16.33 21.44
N GLY A 403 11.18 -15.81 20.67
CA GLY A 403 9.75 -15.95 20.95
C GLY A 403 9.30 -17.41 20.97
N LEU A 404 9.77 -18.24 20.03
CA LEU A 404 9.47 -19.68 20.00
C LEU A 404 10.04 -20.40 21.22
N ALA A 405 11.26 -20.06 21.64
CA ALA A 405 11.88 -20.65 22.83
C ALA A 405 11.12 -20.28 24.12
N VAL A 406 10.66 -19.03 24.24
CA VAL A 406 10.05 -18.52 25.48
C VAL A 406 8.53 -18.77 25.55
N ALA A 407 7.85 -18.74 24.42
CA ALA A 407 6.39 -18.73 24.33
C ALA A 407 5.87 -19.51 23.11
N PHE A 408 6.46 -20.69 22.84
CA PHE A 408 6.14 -21.55 21.69
C PHE A 408 4.65 -21.57 21.33
N ARG A 409 3.77 -21.92 22.28
CA ARG A 409 2.32 -22.06 22.04
C ARG A 409 1.63 -20.78 21.54
N ARG A 410 2.17 -19.60 21.89
CA ARG A 410 1.59 -18.30 21.55
C ARG A 410 2.09 -17.78 20.21
N ILE A 411 3.28 -18.17 19.76
CA ILE A 411 3.89 -17.66 18.51
C ILE A 411 3.96 -18.70 17.38
N ALA A 412 3.94 -20.00 17.69
CA ALA A 412 4.09 -21.07 16.70
C ALA A 412 3.08 -20.95 15.55
N PHE A 413 1.85 -20.53 15.85
CA PHE A 413 0.84 -20.21 14.86
C PHE A 413 1.31 -19.15 13.84
N LEU A 414 1.81 -18.01 14.31
CA LEU A 414 2.29 -16.92 13.46
C LEU A 414 3.52 -17.33 12.66
N ALA A 415 4.45 -18.05 13.29
CA ALA A 415 5.64 -18.58 12.62
C ALA A 415 5.28 -19.59 11.51
N ALA A 416 4.30 -20.46 11.76
CA ALA A 416 3.82 -21.44 10.78
C ALA A 416 3.14 -20.76 9.59
N ILE A 417 2.26 -19.77 9.81
CA ILE A 417 1.66 -19.01 8.69
C ILE A 417 2.73 -18.23 7.93
N THR A 418 3.71 -17.64 8.62
CA THR A 418 4.83 -16.95 7.98
C THR A 418 5.58 -17.88 7.03
N ALA A 419 5.95 -19.07 7.50
CA ALA A 419 6.62 -20.08 6.67
C ALA A 419 5.74 -20.53 5.49
N ALA A 420 4.47 -20.81 5.74
CA ALA A 420 3.52 -21.18 4.70
C ALA A 420 3.39 -20.09 3.62
N MET A 421 3.41 -18.81 4.01
CA MET A 421 3.32 -17.69 3.07
C MET A 421 4.55 -17.56 2.18
N PHE A 422 5.76 -17.81 2.70
CA PHE A 422 6.95 -17.87 1.84
C PHE A 422 6.88 -19.05 0.87
N VAL A 423 6.43 -20.21 1.32
CA VAL A 423 6.25 -21.40 0.49
C VAL A 423 5.21 -21.16 -0.61
N ILE A 424 4.05 -20.61 -0.27
CA ILE A 424 3.00 -20.30 -1.25
C ILE A 424 3.49 -19.25 -2.24
N TRP A 425 4.17 -18.20 -1.75
CA TRP A 425 4.75 -17.19 -2.62
C TRP A 425 5.70 -17.83 -3.64
N TYR A 426 6.63 -18.66 -3.19
CA TYR A 426 7.61 -19.28 -4.09
C TYR A 426 7.03 -20.33 -5.04
N THR A 427 6.02 -21.08 -4.61
CA THR A 427 5.46 -22.16 -5.44
C THR A 427 4.38 -21.70 -6.41
N VAL A 428 3.60 -20.68 -6.03
CA VAL A 428 2.40 -20.26 -6.78
C VAL A 428 2.52 -18.85 -7.36
N MET A 429 3.37 -18.00 -6.78
CA MET A 429 3.39 -16.56 -7.03
C MET A 429 4.80 -16.03 -7.31
N PHE A 430 5.72 -16.89 -7.75
CA PHE A 430 7.14 -16.57 -8.02
C PHE A 430 7.31 -15.80 -9.34
N ASN A 431 6.59 -14.70 -9.44
CA ASN A 431 6.64 -13.80 -10.58
C ASN A 431 7.52 -12.59 -10.26
N HIS A 432 7.37 -12.04 -9.04
CA HIS A 432 8.10 -10.86 -8.60
C HIS A 432 8.17 -10.76 -7.06
N ILE A 433 9.23 -10.14 -6.53
CA ILE A 433 9.43 -9.96 -5.08
C ILE A 433 8.31 -9.14 -4.40
N ARG A 434 7.68 -8.23 -5.15
CA ARG A 434 6.50 -7.44 -4.69
C ARG A 434 5.35 -8.33 -4.22
N TRP A 435 5.22 -9.53 -4.79
CA TRP A 435 4.13 -10.44 -4.46
C TRP A 435 4.38 -11.16 -3.12
N ALA A 436 5.62 -11.13 -2.61
CA ALA A 436 5.98 -11.60 -1.27
C ALA A 436 5.65 -10.58 -0.16
N THR A 437 5.12 -9.39 -0.48
CA THR A 437 4.86 -8.34 0.52
C THR A 437 4.06 -8.82 1.75
N PRO A 438 3.01 -9.65 1.61
CA PRO A 438 2.33 -10.20 2.78
C PRO A 438 3.23 -11.10 3.64
N ALA A 439 4.11 -11.90 3.02
CA ALA A 439 5.07 -12.75 3.73
C ALA A 439 6.11 -11.90 4.48
N TYR A 440 6.64 -10.84 3.85
CA TYR A 440 7.53 -9.86 4.49
C TYR A 440 6.89 -9.23 5.71
N LEU A 441 5.71 -8.63 5.54
CA LEU A 441 5.02 -7.94 6.63
C LEU A 441 4.70 -8.92 7.77
N LEU A 442 4.25 -10.13 7.47
CA LEU A 442 3.97 -11.14 8.49
C LEU A 442 5.24 -11.62 9.21
N PHE A 443 6.36 -11.76 8.51
CA PHE A 443 7.65 -12.12 9.09
C PHE A 443 8.12 -11.07 10.11
N PHE A 444 8.14 -9.79 9.74
CA PHE A 444 8.51 -8.72 10.68
C PHE A 444 7.51 -8.56 11.82
N SER A 445 6.22 -8.73 11.54
CA SER A 445 5.17 -8.75 12.56
C SER A 445 5.36 -9.87 13.57
N THR A 446 5.73 -11.07 13.10
CA THR A 446 6.01 -12.22 13.95
C THR A 446 7.27 -12.00 14.79
N GLY A 447 8.33 -11.41 14.22
CA GLY A 447 9.51 -10.99 14.97
C GLY A 447 9.19 -9.97 16.05
N PHE A 448 8.38 -8.95 15.73
CA PHE A 448 7.90 -7.98 16.69
C PHE A 448 7.10 -8.62 17.83
N ILE A 449 6.17 -9.53 17.51
CA ILE A 449 5.39 -10.26 18.52
C ILE A 449 6.30 -11.15 19.37
N GLY A 450 7.29 -11.81 18.77
CA GLY A 450 8.33 -12.56 19.48
C GLY A 450 9.05 -11.69 20.51
N ALA A 451 9.49 -10.49 20.11
CA ALA A 451 10.09 -9.53 21.04
C ALA A 451 9.14 -9.15 22.17
N SER A 452 7.86 -8.91 21.88
CA SER A 452 6.87 -8.56 22.90
C SER A 452 6.62 -9.71 23.88
N LEU A 453 6.59 -10.95 23.41
CA LEU A 453 6.41 -12.14 24.26
C LEU A 453 7.63 -12.39 25.16
N VAL A 454 8.84 -12.23 24.61
CA VAL A 454 10.08 -12.30 25.39
C VAL A 454 10.08 -11.20 26.46
N ARG A 455 9.73 -9.97 26.09
CA ARG A 455 9.65 -8.84 27.03
C ARG A 455 8.63 -9.10 28.13
N GLU A 456 7.44 -9.59 27.79
CA GLU A 456 6.40 -9.92 28.78
C GLU A 456 6.91 -10.96 29.79
N ARG A 457 7.65 -11.97 29.32
CA ARG A 457 8.24 -12.99 30.20
C ARG A 457 9.33 -12.42 31.10
N LEU A 458 10.18 -11.55 30.55
CA LEU A 458 11.21 -10.85 31.32
C LEU A 458 10.57 -9.96 32.40
N ASP A 459 9.55 -9.18 32.05
CA ASP A 459 8.82 -8.34 33.01
C ASP A 459 8.22 -9.18 34.14
N GLN A 460 7.55 -10.29 33.81
CA GLN A 460 7.02 -11.22 34.83
C GLN A 460 8.12 -11.79 35.73
N TRP A 461 9.31 -12.06 35.18
CA TRP A 461 10.45 -12.55 35.95
C TRP A 461 11.02 -11.45 36.87
N PHE A 462 11.19 -10.23 36.35
CA PHE A 462 11.62 -9.05 37.11
C PHE A 462 10.64 -8.75 38.25
N ASP A 463 9.34 -8.67 37.96
CA ASP A 463 8.28 -8.39 38.95
C ASP A 463 8.24 -9.44 40.07
N ARG A 464 8.51 -10.71 39.76
CA ARG A 464 8.41 -11.82 40.73
C ARG A 464 9.67 -12.06 41.54
N ARG A 465 10.85 -11.90 40.94
CA ARG A 465 12.13 -12.28 41.59
C ARG A 465 12.98 -11.10 42.01
N VAL A 466 12.99 -10.06 41.19
CA VAL A 466 13.97 -8.98 41.29
C VAL A 466 13.37 -7.80 42.03
N LEU A 467 12.19 -7.33 41.63
CA LEU A 467 11.53 -6.19 42.26
C LEU A 467 11.33 -6.38 43.78
N PRO A 468 10.84 -7.54 44.29
CA PRO A 468 10.66 -7.76 45.73
C PRO A 468 11.96 -7.65 46.54
N GLN A 469 13.11 -7.93 45.92
CA GLN A 469 14.43 -7.88 46.55
C GLN A 469 15.04 -6.46 46.53
N ILE A 470 14.63 -5.60 45.59
CA ILE A 470 15.19 -4.26 45.40
C ILE A 470 14.21 -3.14 45.80
N VAL A 471 12.98 -3.44 46.23
CA VAL A 471 12.00 -2.44 46.74
C VAL A 471 12.61 -1.43 47.75
N PRO A 472 13.54 -1.81 48.66
CA PRO A 472 14.17 -0.83 49.57
C PRO A 472 15.10 0.15 48.85
N LEU A 473 15.73 -0.25 47.74
CA LEU A 473 16.72 0.53 46.99
C LEU A 473 16.13 1.29 45.79
N ALA A 474 15.02 0.80 45.22
CA ALA A 474 14.33 1.42 44.09
C ALA A 474 13.73 2.80 44.44
N LYS A 475 13.53 3.10 45.73
CA LYS A 475 13.15 4.44 46.23
C LYS A 475 14.27 5.49 46.11
N ILE A 476 15.52 5.08 45.85
CA ILE A 476 16.69 5.97 45.74
C ILE A 476 17.04 6.26 44.27
N ALA A 477 16.61 5.42 43.33
CA ALA A 477 16.95 5.55 41.90
C ALA A 477 16.00 6.43 41.08
N SER A 478 14.94 7.01 41.68
CA SER A 478 14.09 8.03 41.04
C SER A 478 14.72 9.43 41.05
N SER A 479 16.01 9.52 40.72
CA SER A 479 16.76 10.77 40.80
C SER A 479 16.48 11.67 39.58
N PRO A 480 16.48 13.00 39.74
CA PRO A 480 16.36 13.99 38.66
C PRO A 480 17.38 13.84 37.53
N ALA A 481 18.44 13.04 37.69
CA ALA A 481 19.43 12.79 36.64
C ALA A 481 18.85 12.02 35.43
N SER A 482 17.85 11.16 35.64
CA SER A 482 17.11 10.49 34.56
C SER A 482 16.25 11.47 33.74
N LEU A 483 15.80 12.58 34.35
CA LEU A 483 15.06 13.66 33.71
C LEU A 483 15.95 14.54 32.81
N ILE A 484 17.27 14.55 33.03
CA ILE A 484 18.24 15.32 32.21
C ILE A 484 18.79 14.48 31.05
N ALA A 485 19.01 13.17 31.25
CA ALA A 485 19.57 12.30 30.22
C ALA A 485 18.67 12.14 28.97
N SER A 486 17.35 12.19 29.15
CA SER A 486 16.40 12.09 28.04
C SER A 486 16.43 13.31 27.10
N PRO A 487 16.30 14.58 27.58
CA PRO A 487 16.48 15.75 26.72
C PRO A 487 17.88 15.87 26.13
N VAL A 488 18.93 15.39 26.81
CA VAL A 488 20.29 15.35 26.24
C VAL A 488 20.42 14.33 25.12
N MET A 489 19.88 13.10 25.26
CA MET A 489 19.83 12.12 24.17
C MET A 489 18.98 12.60 23.00
N ILE A 490 17.84 13.24 23.27
CA ILE A 490 16.98 13.86 22.24
C ILE A 490 17.71 15.02 21.57
N GLY A 491 18.40 15.86 22.35
CA GLY A 491 19.21 16.97 21.86
C GLY A 491 20.46 16.52 21.10
N LEU A 492 21.04 15.36 21.41
CA LEU A 492 22.17 14.78 20.70
C LEU A 492 21.73 14.07 19.41
N LEU A 493 20.56 13.42 19.40
CA LEU A 493 19.99 12.84 18.18
C LEU A 493 19.46 13.93 17.23
N ALA A 494 18.69 14.88 17.76
CA ALA A 494 18.20 16.03 16.99
C ALA A 494 19.36 16.96 16.60
N GLY A 495 20.32 17.18 17.49
CA GLY A 495 21.52 17.98 17.27
C GLY A 495 22.51 17.29 16.32
N GLY A 496 22.66 15.97 16.36
CA GLY A 496 23.48 15.22 15.40
C GLY A 496 22.90 15.26 13.98
N ILE A 497 21.57 15.14 13.87
CA ILE A 497 20.85 15.35 12.60
C ILE A 497 20.98 16.81 12.15
N TRP A 498 20.82 17.78 13.06
CA TRP A 498 20.93 19.21 12.76
C TRP A 498 22.35 19.66 12.41
N ILE A 499 23.39 19.13 13.05
CA ILE A 499 24.81 19.43 12.78
C ILE A 499 25.25 18.75 11.47
N SER A 500 24.81 17.51 11.22
CA SER A 500 24.98 16.87 9.90
C SER A 500 24.28 17.66 8.78
N HIS A 501 23.14 18.27 9.08
CA HIS A 501 22.39 19.13 8.17
C HIS A 501 23.05 20.51 7.99
N TRP A 502 23.54 21.13 9.06
CA TRP A 502 24.24 22.42 9.00
C TRP A 502 25.55 22.34 8.21
N HIS A 503 26.30 21.24 8.34
CA HIS A 503 27.48 20.98 7.51
C HIS A 503 27.15 20.81 6.02
N ARG A 504 25.89 20.49 5.66
CA ARG A 504 25.43 20.46 4.26
C ARG A 504 24.84 21.79 3.78
N MET A 505 24.29 22.60 4.69
CA MET A 505 23.77 23.94 4.37
C MET A 505 24.86 25.01 4.18
N GLY A 506 26.13 24.64 4.34
CA GLY A 506 27.28 25.46 3.95
C GLY A 506 27.40 25.61 2.43
N GLY A 507 26.49 26.37 1.81
CA GLY A 507 26.76 27.19 0.63
C GLY A 507 27.26 26.49 -0.64
N SER A 508 26.61 25.43 -1.10
CA SER A 508 26.77 24.99 -2.49
C SER A 508 25.40 24.75 -3.12
N ASP A 509 25.18 25.26 -4.34
CA ASP A 509 24.12 24.81 -5.23
C ASP A 509 24.13 23.28 -5.24
N ILE A 510 23.16 22.66 -4.57
CA ILE A 510 23.06 21.20 -4.54
C ILE A 510 22.82 20.78 -5.97
N ASP A 511 23.78 20.04 -6.53
CA ASP A 511 23.66 19.42 -7.83
C ASP A 511 22.37 18.58 -7.86
N PRO A 512 21.35 18.97 -8.66
CA PRO A 512 20.09 18.25 -8.72
C PRO A 512 20.27 16.78 -9.09
N VAL A 513 21.37 16.40 -9.76
CA VAL A 513 21.69 15.02 -10.13
C VAL A 513 22.07 14.16 -8.92
N LYS A 514 22.64 14.79 -7.88
CA LYS A 514 23.12 14.11 -6.66
C LYS A 514 22.14 14.26 -5.50
N ALA A 515 21.13 15.10 -5.67
CA ALA A 515 20.08 15.29 -4.68
C ALA A 515 19.37 13.96 -4.39
N LYS A 516 18.97 13.77 -3.14
CA LYS A 516 18.20 12.62 -2.68
C LYS A 516 16.78 13.07 -2.37
N GLU A 517 15.86 12.13 -2.31
CA GLU A 517 14.47 12.38 -1.90
C GLU A 517 14.36 13.17 -0.59
N LEU A 518 15.24 12.91 0.37
CA LEU A 518 15.29 13.63 1.64
C LEU A 518 15.67 15.11 1.47
N ASP A 519 16.44 15.48 0.46
CA ASP A 519 16.79 16.88 0.22
C ASP A 519 15.54 17.69 -0.19
N VAL A 520 14.58 17.05 -0.88
CA VAL A 520 13.25 17.65 -1.15
C VAL A 520 12.44 17.77 0.13
N VAL A 521 12.44 16.73 0.97
CA VAL A 521 11.72 16.72 2.26
C VAL A 521 12.17 17.84 3.19
N PHE A 522 13.47 18.15 3.18
CA PHE A 522 14.07 19.24 3.94
C PHE A 522 13.93 20.62 3.25
N GLY A 523 13.34 20.68 2.06
CA GLY A 523 13.15 21.92 1.30
C GLY A 523 14.45 22.49 0.71
N LEU A 524 15.51 21.68 0.60
CA LEU A 524 16.80 22.09 0.05
C LEU A 524 16.76 22.20 -1.50
N ILE A 525 15.86 21.46 -2.13
CA ILE A 525 15.56 21.51 -3.56
C ILE A 525 14.04 21.39 -3.76
N SER A 526 13.50 22.11 -4.74
CA SER A 526 12.09 21.99 -5.12
C SER A 526 11.79 20.61 -5.71
N VAL A 527 10.54 20.17 -5.60
CA VAL A 527 10.04 18.96 -6.27
C VAL A 527 10.38 18.97 -7.75
N ASP A 528 10.08 20.06 -8.47
CA ASP A 528 10.28 20.15 -9.93
C ASP A 528 11.74 19.96 -10.33
N LYS A 529 12.67 20.72 -9.75
CA LYS A 529 14.11 20.56 -9.98
C LYS A 529 14.62 19.13 -9.68
N TYR A 530 14.08 18.48 -8.65
CA TYR A 530 14.44 17.08 -8.33
C TYR A 530 13.89 16.11 -9.38
N MET A 531 12.65 16.33 -9.83
CA MET A 531 11.99 15.49 -10.82
C MET A 531 12.64 15.63 -12.20
N GLU A 532 12.99 16.85 -12.62
CA GLU A 532 13.76 17.11 -13.85
C GLU A 532 15.07 16.32 -13.89
N SER A 533 15.70 16.08 -12.73
CA SER A 533 16.95 15.35 -12.64
C SER A 533 16.83 13.83 -12.45
N HIS A 534 15.68 13.34 -11.98
CA HIS A 534 15.49 11.94 -11.56
C HIS A 534 14.35 11.20 -12.26
N ARG A 535 13.57 11.87 -13.11
CA ARG A 535 12.43 11.26 -13.80
C ARG A 535 12.50 11.49 -15.29
N GLU A 536 12.55 10.39 -16.01
CA GLU A 536 12.48 10.33 -17.47
C GLU A 536 11.26 11.06 -17.97
N ALA A 537 11.42 11.79 -19.08
CA ALA A 537 10.36 12.56 -19.73
C ALA A 537 9.70 13.67 -18.88
N TYR A 538 10.08 13.87 -17.60
CA TYR A 538 9.43 14.86 -16.73
C TYR A 538 9.51 16.27 -17.29
N PHE A 539 10.74 16.73 -17.55
CA PHE A 539 10.98 18.05 -18.11
C PHE A 539 10.28 18.24 -19.47
N MET A 540 10.27 17.19 -20.29
CA MET A 540 9.64 17.22 -21.60
C MET A 540 8.11 17.32 -21.53
N TYR A 541 7.45 16.58 -20.63
CA TYR A 541 6.00 16.69 -20.45
C TYR A 541 5.58 18.01 -19.80
N ARG A 542 6.42 18.57 -18.92
CA ARG A 542 6.24 19.94 -18.42
C ARG A 542 6.35 20.95 -19.56
N TYR A 543 7.38 20.85 -20.38
CA TYR A 543 7.60 21.72 -21.53
C TYR A 543 6.42 21.69 -22.52
N ILE A 544 5.91 20.50 -22.83
CA ILE A 544 4.74 20.29 -23.68
C ILE A 544 3.51 21.02 -23.13
N ALA A 545 3.25 20.90 -21.83
CA ALA A 545 2.11 21.54 -21.19
C ALA A 545 2.27 23.07 -21.08
N ASP A 546 3.46 23.55 -20.69
CA ASP A 546 3.75 24.97 -20.54
C ASP A 546 3.66 25.74 -21.88
N HIS A 547 3.87 25.04 -23.00
CA HIS A 547 3.73 25.61 -24.36
C HIS A 547 2.43 25.20 -25.08
N ASP A 548 1.51 24.50 -24.39
CA ASP A 548 0.27 23.94 -24.95
C ASP A 548 0.47 23.18 -26.28
N LEU A 549 1.52 22.34 -26.36
CA LEU A 549 1.77 21.53 -27.54
C LEU A 549 0.74 20.39 -27.58
N ARG A 550 -0.17 20.44 -28.54
CA ARG A 550 -1.26 19.45 -28.68
C ARG A 550 -0.95 18.40 -29.73
N ALA A 551 -1.63 17.25 -29.58
CA ALA A 551 -1.48 16.09 -30.46
C ALA A 551 -0.03 15.61 -30.61
N VAL A 552 0.72 15.58 -29.50
CA VAL A 552 2.06 15.00 -29.43
C VAL A 552 1.96 13.49 -29.56
N PHE A 553 2.61 12.93 -30.59
CA PHE A 553 2.68 11.50 -30.82
C PHE A 553 3.77 10.85 -29.95
N GLN A 554 3.34 10.07 -28.94
CA GLN A 554 4.24 9.28 -28.09
C GLN A 554 3.62 7.88 -27.95
N PRO A 555 4.00 6.90 -28.78
CA PRO A 555 3.43 5.56 -28.73
C PRO A 555 4.17 4.61 -27.78
N PHE A 556 5.32 5.05 -27.24
CA PHE A 556 6.26 4.19 -26.53
C PHE A 556 6.07 4.13 -25.00
N ASP A 557 5.17 4.92 -24.43
CA ASP A 557 4.83 4.83 -23.01
C ASP A 557 3.41 4.31 -22.84
N THR A 558 3.29 3.22 -22.08
CA THR A 558 2.02 2.59 -21.74
C THR A 558 1.06 3.50 -20.97
N ALA A 559 1.57 4.58 -20.36
CA ALA A 559 0.82 5.50 -19.50
C ALA A 559 0.95 6.97 -19.93
N ASN A 560 1.36 7.22 -21.18
CA ASN A 560 1.78 8.53 -21.70
C ASN A 560 0.89 9.72 -21.29
N THR A 561 -0.42 9.67 -21.55
CA THR A 561 -1.38 10.75 -21.25
C THR A 561 -1.55 10.98 -19.75
N LEU A 562 -1.60 9.92 -18.97
CA LEU A 562 -1.83 9.99 -17.52
C LEU A 562 -0.57 10.38 -16.75
N LEU A 563 0.59 9.93 -17.22
CA LEU A 563 1.88 10.34 -16.68
C LEU A 563 2.13 11.83 -16.99
N SER A 564 1.81 12.27 -18.21
CA SER A 564 1.83 13.69 -18.58
C SER A 564 0.89 14.51 -17.71
N THR A 565 -0.34 14.03 -17.49
CA THR A 565 -1.31 14.66 -16.58
C THR A 565 -0.75 14.73 -15.15
N ALA A 566 -0.14 13.66 -14.65
CA ALA A 566 0.43 13.60 -13.30
C ALA A 566 1.63 14.55 -13.12
N TYR A 567 2.45 14.73 -14.15
CA TYR A 567 3.58 15.67 -14.14
C TYR A 567 3.12 17.12 -14.23
N ASN A 568 1.89 17.34 -14.70
CA ASN A 568 1.25 18.64 -14.87
C ASN A 568 0.10 18.86 -13.86
N ASP A 569 0.35 18.50 -12.59
CA ASP A 569 -0.55 18.79 -11.46
C ASP A 569 -1.96 18.19 -11.59
N GLY A 570 -2.08 17.06 -12.29
CA GLY A 570 -3.34 16.39 -12.52
C GLY A 570 -4.20 17.01 -13.63
N ARG A 571 -3.67 17.93 -14.43
CA ARG A 571 -4.39 18.56 -15.54
C ARG A 571 -4.18 17.78 -16.84
N ASP A 572 -5.27 17.37 -17.47
CA ASP A 572 -5.24 16.85 -18.83
C ASP A 572 -5.54 17.99 -19.82
N GLY A 573 -4.53 18.40 -20.58
CA GLY A 573 -4.68 19.40 -21.64
C GLY A 573 -5.00 18.80 -23.01
N GLY A 574 -5.16 17.48 -23.13
CA GLY A 574 -5.21 16.80 -24.43
C GLY A 574 -3.91 16.93 -25.22
N TRP A 575 -2.78 17.07 -24.51
CA TRP A 575 -1.47 17.31 -25.12
C TRP A 575 -0.98 16.12 -25.93
N GLN A 576 -1.25 14.91 -25.46
CA GLN A 576 -0.74 13.70 -26.07
C GLN A 576 -1.84 12.93 -26.80
N LEU A 577 -1.47 12.36 -27.94
CA LEU A 577 -2.30 11.36 -28.59
C LEU A 577 -2.30 10.08 -27.74
N PRO A 578 -3.47 9.48 -27.44
CA PRO A 578 -3.50 8.22 -26.69
C PRO A 578 -2.69 7.14 -27.40
N ARG A 579 -1.88 6.38 -26.65
CA ARG A 579 -0.95 5.39 -27.22
C ARG A 579 -1.57 4.34 -28.15
N HIS A 580 -2.87 4.07 -28.00
CA HIS A 580 -3.58 3.06 -28.79
C HIS A 580 -4.00 3.59 -30.16
N VAL A 581 -3.89 4.90 -30.39
CA VAL A 581 -4.15 5.53 -31.68
C VAL A 581 -2.90 5.38 -32.55
N LEU A 582 -2.91 4.34 -33.37
CA LEU A 582 -1.89 4.03 -34.37
C LEU A 582 -2.57 3.83 -35.74
N PRO A 583 -1.87 4.07 -36.86
CA PRO A 583 -2.40 3.75 -38.17
C PRO A 583 -2.63 2.25 -38.31
N ALA A 584 -3.70 1.88 -39.01
CA ALA A 584 -3.95 0.49 -39.36
C ALA A 584 -2.85 -0.03 -40.31
N PRO A 585 -2.49 -1.32 -40.28
CA PRO A 585 -1.54 -1.88 -41.23
C PRO A 585 -1.91 -1.57 -42.69
N GLY A 586 -0.99 -0.95 -43.43
CA GLY A 586 -1.20 -0.56 -44.83
C GLY A 586 -2.02 0.72 -45.06
N SER A 587 -2.42 1.42 -43.99
CA SER A 587 -3.09 2.73 -44.12
C SER A 587 -2.13 3.86 -44.48
N ASP A 588 -2.68 4.93 -45.06
CA ASP A 588 -1.94 6.13 -45.44
C ASP A 588 -1.47 6.90 -44.18
N ILE A 589 -0.15 6.92 -43.96
CA ILE A 589 0.49 7.61 -42.83
C ILE A 589 0.25 9.13 -42.90
N ASP A 590 0.21 9.74 -44.09
CA ASP A 590 -0.04 11.17 -44.24
C ASP A 590 -1.48 11.51 -43.85
N ALA A 591 -2.44 10.65 -44.21
CA ALA A 591 -3.82 10.78 -43.75
C ALA A 591 -3.90 10.65 -42.23
N PHE A 592 -3.26 9.64 -41.64
CA PHE A 592 -3.22 9.46 -40.19
C PHE A 592 -2.68 10.70 -39.45
N ILE A 593 -1.55 11.24 -39.90
CA ILE A 593 -0.92 12.44 -39.31
C ILE A 593 -1.86 13.65 -39.40
N ARG A 594 -2.45 13.89 -40.57
CA ARG A 594 -3.36 15.01 -40.83
C ARG A 594 -4.65 14.91 -40.01
N ASP A 595 -5.26 13.73 -39.98
CA ASP A 595 -6.55 13.49 -39.32
C ASP A 595 -6.41 13.63 -37.80
N ASN A 596 -5.28 13.21 -37.23
CA ASN A 596 -4.96 13.39 -35.81
C ASN A 596 -4.24 14.70 -35.49
N ARG A 597 -3.99 15.56 -36.50
CA ARG A 597 -3.30 16.86 -36.37
C ARG A 597 -1.95 16.76 -35.65
N ILE A 598 -1.18 15.73 -35.95
CA ILE A 598 0.10 15.46 -35.27
C ILE A 598 1.13 16.51 -35.70
N GLY A 599 1.45 17.44 -34.81
CA GLY A 599 2.48 18.47 -35.02
C GLY A 599 3.81 18.18 -34.31
N TYR A 600 3.82 17.20 -33.41
CA TYR A 600 4.96 16.91 -32.53
C TYR A 600 5.05 15.42 -32.27
N PHE A 601 6.25 14.91 -32.00
CA PHE A 601 6.45 13.52 -31.57
C PHE A 601 7.67 13.36 -30.69
N ILE A 602 7.66 12.28 -29.92
CA ILE A 602 8.69 11.96 -28.94
C ILE A 602 9.41 10.66 -29.34
N VAL A 603 10.73 10.67 -29.28
CA VAL A 603 11.59 9.50 -29.49
C VAL A 603 12.37 9.21 -28.21
N PRO A 604 12.13 8.06 -27.54
CA PRO A 604 12.92 7.62 -26.39
C PRO A 604 14.28 7.07 -26.85
N PRO A 605 15.29 6.99 -25.96
CA PRO A 605 16.62 6.48 -26.31
C PRO A 605 16.61 5.01 -26.79
N ASP A 606 15.71 4.18 -26.25
CA ASP A 606 15.62 2.74 -26.54
C ASP A 606 14.35 2.38 -27.35
N ALA A 607 13.98 3.22 -28.33
CA ALA A 607 12.77 3.01 -29.14
C ALA A 607 12.70 1.63 -29.85
N ASP A 608 13.86 1.03 -30.13
CA ASP A 608 13.99 -0.29 -30.77
C ASP A 608 14.34 -1.42 -29.78
N GLY A 609 14.28 -1.15 -28.47
CA GLY A 609 14.66 -2.12 -27.44
C GLY A 609 13.75 -3.35 -27.44
N ALA A 610 14.35 -4.55 -27.37
CA ALA A 610 13.62 -5.82 -27.28
C ALA A 610 12.62 -5.85 -26.10
N PHE A 611 13.00 -5.21 -24.98
CA PHE A 611 12.13 -5.05 -23.81
C PHE A 611 10.87 -4.21 -24.11
N LEU A 612 11.01 -3.14 -24.90
CA LEU A 612 9.89 -2.29 -25.29
C LEU A 612 8.94 -3.08 -26.20
N ALA A 613 9.49 -3.88 -27.11
CA ALA A 613 8.73 -4.74 -28.03
C ALA A 613 7.92 -5.81 -27.28
N GLU A 614 8.50 -6.41 -26.24
CA GLU A 614 7.78 -7.35 -25.35
C GLU A 614 6.61 -6.65 -24.64
N ARG A 615 6.78 -5.38 -24.23
CA ARG A 615 5.80 -4.64 -23.43
C ARG A 615 4.66 -4.01 -24.23
N ILE A 616 4.95 -3.50 -25.43
CA ILE A 616 3.99 -2.76 -26.27
C ILE A 616 3.41 -3.66 -27.37
N GLY A 617 4.17 -4.67 -27.78
CA GLY A 617 3.90 -5.52 -28.93
C GLY A 617 4.77 -5.11 -30.12
N ALA A 618 5.51 -6.07 -30.67
CA ALA A 618 6.45 -5.85 -31.77
C ALA A 618 5.80 -5.13 -32.97
N ASP A 619 4.61 -5.56 -33.40
CA ASP A 619 3.89 -4.96 -34.53
C ASP A 619 3.57 -3.48 -34.29
N LYS A 620 3.20 -3.12 -33.06
CA LYS A 620 2.90 -1.72 -32.69
C LYS A 620 4.16 -0.87 -32.69
N ILE A 621 5.29 -1.41 -32.27
CA ILE A 621 6.58 -0.72 -32.36
C ILE A 621 6.98 -0.49 -33.81
N VAL A 622 6.87 -1.52 -34.65
CA VAL A 622 7.16 -1.40 -36.08
C VAL A 622 6.29 -0.31 -36.71
N MET A 623 4.99 -0.27 -36.38
CA MET A 623 4.09 0.77 -36.88
C MET A 623 4.44 2.17 -36.36
N ALA A 624 4.69 2.31 -35.05
CA ALA A 624 5.12 3.55 -34.42
C ALA A 624 6.40 4.11 -35.05
N ASN A 625 7.40 3.24 -35.23
CA ASN A 625 8.67 3.59 -35.87
C ASN A 625 8.48 3.96 -37.33
N SER A 626 7.54 3.33 -38.05
CA SER A 626 7.24 3.69 -39.45
C SER A 626 6.67 5.11 -39.55
N VAL A 627 5.76 5.49 -38.65
CA VAL A 627 5.22 6.87 -38.58
C VAL A 627 6.33 7.87 -38.25
N ILE A 628 7.18 7.56 -37.27
CA ILE A 628 8.29 8.44 -36.88
C ILE A 628 9.32 8.56 -38.00
N ALA A 629 9.67 7.47 -38.68
CA ALA A 629 10.58 7.48 -39.82
C ALA A 629 10.03 8.32 -40.98
N HIS A 630 8.71 8.29 -41.21
CA HIS A 630 8.05 9.15 -42.20
C HIS A 630 8.10 10.64 -41.82
N MET A 631 7.92 10.97 -40.55
CA MET A 631 7.96 12.35 -40.06
C MET A 631 9.38 12.93 -39.96
N MET A 632 10.38 12.10 -39.63
CA MET A 632 11.73 12.52 -39.26
C MET A 632 12.43 13.44 -40.28
N PRO A 633 12.41 13.18 -41.61
CA PRO A 633 13.09 14.03 -42.60
C PRO A 633 12.60 15.48 -42.60
N ARG A 634 11.37 15.71 -42.13
CA ARG A 634 10.68 17.01 -42.14
C ARG A 634 10.54 17.60 -40.75
N SER A 635 11.36 17.12 -39.82
CA SER A 635 11.25 17.46 -38.41
C SER A 635 12.44 18.24 -37.89
N SER A 636 12.22 19.04 -36.85
CA SER A 636 13.26 19.77 -36.14
C SER A 636 13.26 19.37 -34.66
N LEU A 637 14.44 19.09 -34.11
CA LEU A 637 14.60 18.79 -32.70
C LEU A 637 14.33 20.06 -31.88
N ILE A 638 13.34 20.00 -31.00
CA ILE A 638 13.00 21.11 -30.09
C ILE A 638 13.81 20.99 -28.80
N LEU A 639 13.79 19.79 -28.24
CA LEU A 639 14.30 19.53 -26.91
C LEU A 639 14.87 18.12 -26.79
N THR A 640 15.96 17.99 -26.05
CA THR A 640 16.45 16.70 -25.56
C THR A 640 16.49 16.77 -24.04
N ASP A 641 15.83 15.83 -23.37
CA ASP A 641 15.93 15.71 -21.92
C ASP A 641 17.26 15.07 -21.52
N ARG A 642 17.60 15.13 -20.24
CA ARG A 642 18.85 14.57 -19.71
C ARG A 642 18.95 13.04 -19.81
N PHE A 643 17.84 12.36 -20.05
CA PHE A 643 17.74 10.91 -20.19
C PHE A 643 17.81 10.48 -21.66
N GLY A 644 17.99 11.43 -22.58
CA GLY A 644 18.13 11.17 -24.02
C GLY A 644 16.80 11.10 -24.76
N TRP A 645 15.67 11.38 -24.11
CA TRP A 645 14.40 11.51 -24.81
C TRP A 645 14.39 12.79 -25.62
N LYS A 646 13.85 12.72 -26.84
CA LYS A 646 13.88 13.81 -27.81
C LYS A 646 12.47 14.18 -28.25
N LEU A 647 12.15 15.47 -28.17
CA LEU A 647 10.91 16.05 -28.69
C LEU A 647 11.20 16.75 -30.03
N TYR A 648 10.44 16.38 -31.05
CA TYR A 648 10.55 16.95 -32.39
C TYR A 648 9.29 17.71 -32.78
N ARG A 649 9.45 18.80 -33.53
CA ARG A 649 8.38 19.48 -34.28
C ARG A 649 8.35 18.91 -35.69
N PHE A 650 7.18 18.53 -36.18
CA PHE A 650 6.96 18.09 -37.56
C PHE A 650 6.38 19.23 -38.38
N ASP A 651 7.07 19.63 -39.46
CA ASP A 651 6.65 20.73 -40.32
C ASP A 651 5.92 20.18 -41.57
N ALA A 652 4.58 20.13 -41.48
CA ALA A 652 3.69 19.58 -42.50
C ALA A 652 3.73 20.31 -43.86
N ASP A 653 4.36 21.48 -43.93
CA ASP A 653 4.50 22.28 -45.16
C ASP A 653 5.93 22.28 -45.75
N ARG A 654 6.88 21.64 -45.07
CA ARG A 654 8.28 21.58 -45.54
C ARG A 654 8.40 20.56 -46.67
N ALA A 655 8.83 21.02 -47.85
CA ALA A 655 9.06 20.15 -49.02
C ALA A 655 10.12 19.08 -48.69
N SER A 656 9.85 17.84 -49.13
CA SER A 656 10.69 16.66 -48.94
C SER A 656 12.03 16.73 -49.65
#